data_AF-A0A2G7G9U3-F1
#
_entry.id   AF-A0A2G7G9U3-F1
#
_cell.length_a   1.000
_cell.length_b   1.000
_cell.length_c   1.000
_cell.angle_alpha   90.00
_cell.angle_beta   90.00
_cell.angle_gamma   90.00
#
_symmetry.space_group_name_H-M   'P 1'
#
loop_
_entity.id
_entity.type
_entity.pdbx_description
1 polymer ?
#
loop_
_entity_poly.entity_id
_entity_poly.type
_entity_poly.pdbx_seq_one_letter_code
_entity_poly.pdbx_strand_id
1 'polypeptide(L)'
;MRLLSFIYLVWLALLTGTPQVSATDNGKTSDVAWDKYSLSVKGERLFVFSGEFHYQRLPVPELWLDVFQKLRANGFNTISVYFFWSYHSASEDVFDFTTGAHDIQRLFDYAKQAGLYVIARAGPYCNAETSAGGFALWAANGQMGSERTSDEAFYKKWKPWILEVGKIIAANQITNGGPVILNQHENELQEATYDSDDTKVIYMKQVAKAFEEAGIVVPSSHNEKGMRTVSWSTDYKNVGGAVNVYGLDSYPGSLSCTNPNSGFNLVRTYYQWFQNYSYTQPEYLPEFEGELSPEFADVYYKNNIGSRVTLHNIYMTFGGTNWGHSAAPVVYTSYDYGSPLRETREIRDKLKQTKLLGLFTRVSKDLLKTYMEGNGTSYTSDDSIYTWALRNPDSDAGFYVVAHNTSSSREVTTFSLNVTTSAGAMTIPDIELDGRQSKIIVTDYRIGSESSLLYSSAEVLTYATLDVDVIVFYLNAGQKGTFVFKDTPADLKYQTYGNSNLSALETGQGTQYSYIQGEGVTAVKFSNGVLVYLLDKETAWNVFAPPTILSPTVAPNEHILVFGPYLVRGASIKHDTVEIVGDDSKSTSIEIYTGDEHVKKVSWNGNLIDTRATAYGSLIGTVPGAEDIEISLPSLSSWKAQDTLPEISPDYDDSRWTICNKTTSVNSIAPLSLPVLYSGDYGYHTGTKIYRGRFDGQNATGANVTVQNGVAAGWAAWLNGAYVGGFSGDPDKVASWEVLKFNHSSLRSRDNVLTIITDYTGHDQNSQKPIGTQNPRGIMGATLIGGGNFTLWRIQGNAGGEKNIDPVRGPMNEGGLYGERMGWHLPGYQVPESALDSSPLEGVFGAEGRFYTTSFQLDLEEDLDVPIGLQLSAPAGTEAVVQIFMNGYQFGHYLPHIGPQSLFPFPPGVINNRGQNSLAISMWALTDAGARLEQVELKAYAKYRSGFDFNRDWTYLQPGWKDRTEPMMTSHPRSSSVDLDSPDRPFDNIINFRDVGRSINRLMGKKVLNEGVLFRSARLDDASERDKRRLTDELHIATVIDLRSTKVLALAASGYRNDAVIIVGEQVMSPRGLIGLGLDTLDSSTAEMKEIFELFASQSDGADRTYPALVHCTQGKDRTGLVILMLLLLTGVVEERMKEIRKLGLSEDYTKCPDGFTTEIRRHLQERYGGVDGYLRFVGVEKKKLDVIREALVA
;
A
#
# COMPACT_ATOMS: atom_id res chain seq x y z
N MET A 1 -13.35 -56.58 -7.49
CA MET A 1 -13.32 -55.30 -6.74
C MET A 1 -12.53 -54.19 -7.44
N ARG A 2 -11.33 -54.41 -7.98
CA ARG A 2 -10.53 -53.32 -8.60
C ARG A 2 -11.11 -52.71 -9.90
N LEU A 3 -11.83 -53.48 -10.72
CA LEU A 3 -12.48 -52.96 -11.93
C LEU A 3 -13.71 -52.08 -11.61
N LEU A 4 -14.45 -52.42 -10.55
CA LEU A 4 -15.60 -51.65 -10.06
C LEU A 4 -15.16 -50.34 -9.42
N SER A 5 -14.04 -50.30 -8.69
CA SER A 5 -13.48 -49.04 -8.16
C SER A 5 -12.98 -48.10 -9.25
N PHE A 6 -12.42 -48.62 -10.34
CA PHE A 6 -12.00 -47.81 -11.48
C PHE A 6 -13.19 -47.25 -12.26
N ILE A 7 -14.23 -48.06 -12.47
CA ILE A 7 -15.48 -47.60 -13.10
C ILE A 7 -16.21 -46.59 -12.20
N TYR A 8 -16.19 -46.76 -10.87
CA TYR A 8 -16.79 -45.81 -9.92
C TYR A 8 -16.04 -44.46 -9.88
N LEU A 9 -14.70 -44.47 -10.00
CA LEU A 9 -13.88 -43.26 -10.12
C LEU A 9 -14.10 -42.54 -11.45
N VAL A 10 -14.22 -43.27 -12.56
CA VAL A 10 -14.55 -42.70 -13.87
C VAL A 10 -15.99 -42.17 -13.91
N TRP A 11 -16.94 -42.84 -13.24
CA TRP A 11 -18.30 -42.35 -13.09
C TRP A 11 -18.40 -41.12 -12.18
N LEU A 12 -17.62 -41.04 -11.10
CA LEU A 12 -17.55 -39.82 -10.28
C LEU A 12 -16.93 -38.65 -11.05
N ALA A 13 -15.89 -38.89 -11.86
CA ALA A 13 -15.29 -37.87 -12.72
C ALA A 13 -16.25 -37.39 -13.83
N LEU A 14 -17.15 -38.26 -14.31
CA LEU A 14 -18.19 -37.90 -15.28
C LEU A 14 -19.40 -37.20 -14.63
N LEU A 15 -19.65 -37.41 -13.33
CA LEU A 15 -20.77 -36.82 -12.59
C LEU A 15 -20.48 -35.42 -12.01
N THR A 16 -19.21 -35.02 -11.88
CA THR A 16 -18.85 -33.69 -11.34
C THR A 16 -18.66 -32.61 -12.38
N GLY A 17 -18.67 -32.92 -13.68
CA GLY A 17 -18.74 -31.93 -14.78
C GLY A 17 -17.62 -30.88 -14.86
N THR A 18 -16.69 -30.85 -13.92
CA THR A 18 -15.54 -29.93 -13.92
C THR A 18 -14.40 -30.60 -14.66
N PRO A 19 -13.99 -30.12 -15.85
CA PRO A 19 -12.78 -30.60 -16.49
C PRO A 19 -11.63 -30.37 -15.52
N GLN A 20 -11.04 -31.46 -15.00
CA GLN A 20 -9.89 -31.38 -14.13
C GLN A 20 -8.72 -30.87 -14.98
N VAL A 21 -8.35 -29.60 -14.82
CA VAL A 21 -7.18 -29.03 -15.49
C VAL A 21 -5.98 -29.88 -15.06
N SER A 22 -5.27 -30.47 -16.02
CA SER A 22 -3.96 -31.10 -15.77
C SER A 22 -2.94 -29.99 -15.49
N ALA A 23 -3.03 -29.36 -14.32
CA ALA A 23 -2.15 -28.29 -13.88
C ALA A 23 -1.12 -28.80 -12.87
N THR A 24 0.05 -28.17 -12.88
CA THR A 24 1.10 -28.31 -11.87
C THR A 24 0.74 -27.47 -10.65
N ASP A 25 0.99 -27.99 -9.46
CA ASP A 25 0.95 -27.25 -8.20
C ASP A 25 2.28 -27.35 -7.46
N ASN A 26 2.41 -26.62 -6.36
CA ASN A 26 3.63 -26.63 -5.53
C ASN A 26 3.61 -27.71 -4.43
N GLY A 27 2.62 -28.61 -4.44
CA GLY A 27 2.39 -29.64 -3.42
C GLY A 27 1.85 -29.13 -2.08
N LYS A 28 1.64 -27.81 -1.93
CA LYS A 28 1.14 -27.17 -0.69
C LYS A 28 -0.31 -26.68 -0.83
N THR A 29 -0.73 -26.30 -2.02
CA THR A 29 -2.13 -25.91 -2.32
C THR A 29 -2.48 -26.17 -3.78
N SER A 30 -3.75 -26.49 -4.05
CA SER A 30 -4.31 -26.55 -5.40
C SER A 30 -5.14 -25.30 -5.76
N ASP A 31 -5.26 -24.34 -4.84
CA ASP A 31 -6.02 -23.11 -5.07
C ASP A 31 -5.33 -22.17 -6.04
N VAL A 32 -4.01 -22.27 -6.16
CA VAL A 32 -3.22 -21.61 -7.19
C VAL A 32 -2.34 -22.67 -7.83
N ALA A 33 -2.58 -22.91 -9.11
CA ALA A 33 -1.87 -23.88 -9.92
C ALA A 33 -1.40 -23.21 -11.22
N TRP A 34 -0.57 -23.88 -11.99
CA TRP A 34 -0.11 -23.35 -13.28
C TRP A 34 0.18 -24.46 -14.28
N ASP A 35 0.30 -24.09 -15.53
CA ASP A 35 0.95 -24.89 -16.55
C ASP A 35 1.72 -23.99 -17.51
N LYS A 36 2.26 -24.56 -18.60
CA LYS A 36 3.02 -23.83 -19.62
C LYS A 36 2.24 -22.73 -20.37
N TYR A 37 0.97 -22.51 -20.03
CA TYR A 37 0.12 -21.52 -20.68
C TYR A 37 -0.24 -20.38 -19.74
N SER A 38 -0.76 -20.67 -18.55
CA SER A 38 -1.25 -19.64 -17.62
C SER A 38 -1.29 -20.11 -16.17
N LEU A 39 -1.35 -19.14 -15.25
CA LEU A 39 -1.76 -19.38 -13.88
C LEU A 39 -3.25 -19.77 -13.86
N SER A 40 -3.65 -20.61 -12.91
CA SER A 40 -5.04 -20.89 -12.59
C SER A 40 -5.30 -20.62 -11.11
N VAL A 41 -6.37 -19.89 -10.81
CA VAL A 41 -6.80 -19.57 -9.44
C VAL A 41 -8.18 -20.18 -9.21
N LYS A 42 -8.33 -20.97 -8.15
CA LYS A 42 -9.55 -21.72 -7.82
C LYS A 42 -10.10 -22.55 -9.00
N GLY A 43 -9.18 -23.12 -9.79
CA GLY A 43 -9.50 -23.98 -10.94
C GLY A 43 -9.78 -23.23 -12.25
N GLU A 44 -9.77 -21.90 -12.25
CA GLU A 44 -9.97 -21.09 -13.46
C GLU A 44 -8.66 -20.48 -13.95
N ARG A 45 -8.36 -20.61 -15.25
CA ARG A 45 -7.21 -19.92 -15.87
C ARG A 45 -7.38 -18.40 -15.75
N LEU A 46 -6.27 -17.72 -15.52
CA LEU A 46 -6.23 -16.29 -15.28
C LEU A 46 -5.17 -15.62 -16.16
N PHE A 47 -5.57 -14.56 -16.88
CA PHE A 47 -4.61 -13.56 -17.34
C PHE A 47 -4.33 -12.65 -16.15
N VAL A 48 -3.14 -12.72 -15.57
CA VAL A 48 -2.79 -11.82 -14.46
C VAL A 48 -2.41 -10.49 -15.09
N PHE A 49 -3.31 -9.52 -14.99
CA PHE A 49 -3.04 -8.14 -15.40
C PHE A 49 -2.89 -7.30 -14.13
N SER A 50 -1.62 -7.03 -13.81
CA SER A 50 -1.19 -6.49 -12.52
C SER A 50 -0.60 -5.10 -12.68
N GLY A 51 -0.79 -4.26 -11.67
CA GLY A 51 -0.12 -2.98 -11.55
C GLY A 51 0.68 -2.89 -10.26
N GLU A 52 1.92 -2.39 -10.33
CA GLU A 52 2.72 -2.17 -9.14
C GLU A 52 2.19 -0.99 -8.33
N PHE A 53 2.05 -1.20 -7.02
CA PHE A 53 1.62 -0.22 -6.03
C PHE A 53 2.42 -0.32 -4.74
N HIS A 54 2.99 0.80 -4.28
CA HIS A 54 3.76 0.87 -3.03
C HIS A 54 2.99 1.67 -1.97
N TYR A 55 2.35 0.98 -1.03
CA TYR A 55 1.53 1.61 0.02
C TYR A 55 2.30 2.63 0.87
N GLN A 56 3.60 2.40 1.11
CA GLN A 56 4.45 3.38 1.78
C GLN A 56 4.41 4.73 1.04
N ARG A 57 4.45 4.76 -0.31
CA ARG A 57 4.51 6.01 -1.09
C ARG A 57 3.19 6.78 -1.16
N LEU A 58 2.14 6.29 -0.51
CA LEU A 58 0.86 6.98 -0.29
C LEU A 58 0.44 6.75 1.16
N PRO A 59 0.91 7.55 2.13
CA PRO A 59 0.76 7.27 3.57
C PRO A 59 -0.62 7.57 4.13
N VAL A 60 -1.67 7.20 3.39
CA VAL A 60 -3.08 7.39 3.74
C VAL A 60 -3.84 6.12 3.32
N PRO A 61 -4.09 5.17 4.25
CA PRO A 61 -4.70 3.88 3.95
C PRO A 61 -5.96 3.95 3.10
N GLU A 62 -6.85 4.89 3.42
CA GLU A 62 -8.11 5.09 2.74
C GLU A 62 -7.92 5.39 1.24
N LEU A 63 -6.82 6.06 0.86
CA LEU A 63 -6.55 6.41 -0.54
C LEU A 63 -5.95 5.24 -1.34
N TRP A 64 -5.52 4.16 -0.70
CA TRP A 64 -5.15 2.93 -1.42
C TRP A 64 -6.35 2.39 -2.19
N LEU A 65 -7.55 2.46 -1.59
CA LEU A 65 -8.80 2.05 -2.24
C LEU A 65 -9.14 2.91 -3.47
N ASP A 66 -8.83 4.22 -3.46
CA ASP A 66 -8.99 5.08 -4.65
C ASP A 66 -8.15 4.57 -5.82
N VAL A 67 -6.87 4.29 -5.57
CA VAL A 67 -5.96 3.74 -6.59
C VAL A 67 -6.45 2.38 -7.06
N PHE A 68 -6.84 1.49 -6.14
CA PHE A 68 -7.33 0.14 -6.50
C PHE A 68 -8.61 0.18 -7.33
N GLN A 69 -9.56 1.06 -7.02
CA GLN A 69 -10.75 1.25 -7.85
C GLN A 69 -10.40 1.77 -9.24
N LYS A 70 -9.44 2.70 -9.36
CA LYS A 70 -8.93 3.17 -10.66
C LYS A 70 -8.28 2.03 -11.45
N LEU A 71 -7.46 1.19 -10.83
CA LEU A 71 -6.88 0.02 -11.48
C LEU A 71 -7.97 -0.95 -11.94
N ARG A 72 -8.90 -1.29 -11.04
CA ARG A 72 -10.00 -2.21 -11.32
C ARG A 72 -10.87 -1.76 -12.49
N ALA A 73 -11.22 -0.48 -12.53
CA ALA A 73 -11.98 0.15 -13.60
C ALA A 73 -11.26 0.07 -14.95
N ASN A 74 -9.92 0.08 -14.94
CA ASN A 74 -9.08 0.04 -16.14
C ASN A 74 -8.62 -1.39 -16.52
N GLY A 75 -9.32 -2.43 -16.08
CA GLY A 75 -9.09 -3.79 -16.56
C GLY A 75 -8.21 -4.66 -15.68
N PHE A 76 -7.54 -4.09 -14.67
CA PHE A 76 -6.66 -4.83 -13.78
C PHE A 76 -7.45 -5.78 -12.86
N ASN A 77 -6.83 -6.91 -12.53
CA ASN A 77 -7.38 -7.90 -11.61
C ASN A 77 -6.41 -8.24 -10.46
N THR A 78 -5.20 -7.69 -10.51
CA THR A 78 -4.14 -7.98 -9.55
C THR A 78 -3.35 -6.70 -9.25
N ILE A 79 -2.77 -6.60 -8.05
CA ILE A 79 -1.73 -5.64 -7.72
C ILE A 79 -0.47 -6.38 -7.28
N SER A 80 0.68 -5.78 -7.50
CA SER A 80 1.97 -6.25 -6.99
C SER A 80 2.53 -5.23 -6.01
N VAL A 81 3.03 -5.70 -4.87
CA VAL A 81 3.36 -4.83 -3.72
C VAL A 81 4.68 -5.23 -3.06
N TYR A 82 5.59 -4.27 -2.94
CA TYR A 82 6.77 -4.36 -2.06
C TYR A 82 6.45 -4.07 -0.59
N PHE A 83 7.24 -4.67 0.30
CA PHE A 83 7.19 -4.42 1.75
C PHE A 83 8.53 -3.90 2.24
N PHE A 84 8.57 -2.67 2.73
CA PHE A 84 9.81 -1.95 3.01
C PHE A 84 10.22 -2.12 4.48
N TRP A 85 11.25 -2.91 4.75
CA TRP A 85 11.74 -3.13 6.10
C TRP A 85 12.19 -1.81 6.78
N SER A 86 12.80 -0.88 6.02
CA SER A 86 13.14 0.48 6.48
C SER A 86 11.94 1.27 7.02
N TYR A 87 10.75 1.05 6.46
CA TYR A 87 9.52 1.74 6.86
C TYR A 87 8.93 1.14 8.13
N HIS A 88 9.01 -0.18 8.28
CA HIS A 88 8.37 -0.89 9.38
C HIS A 88 9.25 -1.07 10.62
N SER A 89 10.58 -0.86 10.52
CA SER A 89 11.51 -1.20 11.60
C SER A 89 12.48 -0.07 11.93
N ALA A 90 12.18 0.65 13.00
CA ALA A 90 13.03 1.70 13.54
C ALA A 90 14.29 1.19 14.25
N SER A 91 14.22 -0.03 14.81
CA SER A 91 15.27 -0.66 15.59
C SER A 91 15.17 -2.19 15.49
N GLU A 92 16.23 -2.88 15.90
CA GLU A 92 16.29 -4.35 15.83
C GLU A 92 15.13 -5.03 16.53
N ASP A 93 14.50 -5.99 15.84
CA ASP A 93 13.34 -6.78 16.29
C ASP A 93 12.09 -5.99 16.70
N VAL A 94 12.00 -4.71 16.32
CA VAL A 94 10.81 -3.87 16.50
C VAL A 94 10.17 -3.62 15.14
N PHE A 95 8.93 -4.06 14.99
CA PHE A 95 8.13 -3.91 13.78
C PHE A 95 6.80 -3.24 14.08
N ASP A 96 6.39 -2.28 13.27
CA ASP A 96 5.04 -1.71 13.30
C ASP A 96 4.28 -2.11 12.03
N PHE A 97 3.17 -2.82 12.18
CA PHE A 97 2.31 -3.24 11.07
C PHE A 97 0.85 -2.80 11.23
N THR A 98 0.59 -1.82 12.10
CA THR A 98 -0.78 -1.50 12.53
C THR A 98 -1.03 0.00 12.71
N THR A 99 0.01 0.81 12.88
CA THR A 99 -0.16 2.25 13.09
C THR A 99 -0.32 2.99 11.76
N GLY A 100 -1.44 3.68 11.59
CA GLY A 100 -1.65 4.56 10.44
C GLY A 100 -1.43 3.84 9.12
N ALA A 101 -0.52 4.37 8.29
CA ALA A 101 -0.16 3.81 7.00
C ALA A 101 0.79 2.61 7.05
N HIS A 102 1.19 2.14 8.23
CA HIS A 102 1.93 0.88 8.40
C HIS A 102 0.99 -0.33 8.48
N ASP A 103 -0.34 -0.12 8.51
CA ASP A 103 -1.33 -1.19 8.60
C ASP A 103 -1.40 -2.06 7.31
N ILE A 104 -0.67 -3.18 7.33
CA ILE A 104 -0.64 -4.12 6.20
C ILE A 104 -1.97 -4.88 6.07
N GLN A 105 -2.71 -5.11 7.15
CA GLN A 105 -3.98 -5.81 7.05
C GLN A 105 -4.98 -4.97 6.23
N ARG A 106 -5.04 -3.66 6.47
CA ARG A 106 -5.88 -2.74 5.68
C ARG A 106 -5.54 -2.75 4.19
N LEU A 107 -4.27 -2.93 3.83
CA LEU A 107 -3.86 -3.05 2.42
C LEU A 107 -4.56 -4.23 1.75
N PHE A 108 -4.55 -5.41 2.39
CA PHE A 108 -5.22 -6.59 1.87
C PHE A 108 -6.75 -6.47 1.90
N ASP A 109 -7.30 -5.83 2.92
CA ASP A 109 -8.73 -5.57 3.02
C ASP A 109 -9.20 -4.67 1.88
N TYR A 110 -8.48 -3.60 1.56
CA TYR A 110 -8.81 -2.72 0.44
C TYR A 110 -8.61 -3.36 -0.93
N ALA A 111 -7.57 -4.20 -1.10
CA ALA A 111 -7.42 -4.99 -2.33
C ALA A 111 -8.61 -5.93 -2.54
N LYS A 112 -9.04 -6.62 -1.47
CA LYS A 112 -10.24 -7.48 -1.50
C LYS A 112 -11.51 -6.68 -1.74
N GLN A 113 -11.68 -5.52 -1.11
CA GLN A 113 -12.82 -4.63 -1.31
C GLN A 113 -12.92 -4.12 -2.76
N ALA A 114 -11.78 -3.86 -3.41
CA ALA A 114 -11.71 -3.48 -4.83
C ALA A 114 -11.89 -4.67 -5.79
N GLY A 115 -11.88 -5.90 -5.28
CA GLY A 115 -11.89 -7.11 -6.12
C GLY A 115 -10.58 -7.30 -6.88
N LEU A 116 -9.44 -7.21 -6.20
CA LEU A 116 -8.11 -7.43 -6.75
C LEU A 116 -7.39 -8.55 -6.00
N TYR A 117 -6.66 -9.39 -6.74
CA TYR A 117 -5.65 -10.27 -6.17
C TYR A 117 -4.37 -9.50 -5.82
N VAL A 118 -3.48 -10.13 -5.04
CA VAL A 118 -2.20 -9.56 -4.65
C VAL A 118 -1.05 -10.53 -4.96
N ILE A 119 0.01 -10.00 -5.56
CA ILE A 119 1.35 -10.60 -5.60
C ILE A 119 2.19 -9.91 -4.53
N ALA A 120 2.55 -10.65 -3.48
CA ALA A 120 3.34 -10.10 -2.37
C ALA A 120 4.83 -10.18 -2.69
N ARG A 121 5.57 -9.07 -2.63
CA ARG A 121 7.02 -9.00 -2.86
C ARG A 121 7.74 -8.56 -1.59
N ALA A 122 7.78 -9.44 -0.59
CA ALA A 122 8.18 -9.09 0.77
C ALA A 122 9.71 -9.01 1.02
N GLY A 123 10.53 -9.13 -0.04
CA GLY A 123 11.97 -8.95 0.04
C GLY A 123 12.73 -10.22 0.47
N PRO A 124 13.76 -10.11 1.34
CA PRO A 124 14.05 -8.98 2.24
C PRO A 124 14.59 -7.71 1.58
N TYR A 125 15.16 -7.82 0.37
CA TYR A 125 15.63 -6.68 -0.43
C TYR A 125 14.61 -6.34 -1.51
N CYS A 126 14.32 -5.06 -1.73
CA CYS A 126 13.32 -4.59 -2.71
C CYS A 126 13.93 -3.75 -3.83
N ASN A 127 15.11 -3.16 -3.64
CA ASN A 127 15.66 -2.12 -4.53
C ASN A 127 14.76 -0.86 -4.61
N ALA A 128 13.78 -0.86 -5.51
CA ALA A 128 12.68 0.11 -5.66
C ALA A 128 13.00 1.61 -5.51
N GLU A 129 14.24 2.02 -5.78
CA GLU A 129 14.75 3.40 -5.60
C GLU A 129 14.48 3.98 -4.20
N THR A 130 14.44 3.11 -3.20
CA THR A 130 14.28 3.47 -1.78
C THR A 130 15.62 3.37 -1.04
N SER A 131 15.80 4.19 0.00
CA SER A 131 16.97 4.16 0.88
C SER A 131 17.32 2.73 1.30
N ALA A 132 18.60 2.37 1.10
CA ALA A 132 19.15 1.03 1.36
C ALA A 132 18.44 -0.11 0.60
N GLY A 133 17.73 0.20 -0.48
CA GLY A 133 16.92 -0.75 -1.24
C GLY A 133 15.82 -1.43 -0.43
N GLY A 134 15.32 -0.75 0.61
CA GLY A 134 14.24 -1.22 1.48
C GLY A 134 14.71 -1.93 2.75
N PHE A 135 16.01 -2.17 2.94
CA PHE A 135 16.53 -2.72 4.19
C PHE A 135 16.37 -1.77 5.37
N ALA A 136 16.25 -2.32 6.58
CA ALA A 136 16.29 -1.51 7.79
C ALA A 136 17.59 -0.71 7.88
N LEU A 137 17.47 0.61 8.03
CA LEU A 137 18.62 1.51 8.00
C LEU A 137 19.58 1.29 9.18
N TRP A 138 19.06 0.83 10.33
CA TRP A 138 19.88 0.48 11.50
C TRP A 138 20.79 -0.74 11.25
N ALA A 139 20.43 -1.61 10.29
CA ALA A 139 21.21 -2.78 9.91
C ALA A 139 22.11 -2.51 8.69
N ALA A 140 21.64 -1.68 7.76
CA ALA A 140 22.35 -1.25 6.55
C ALA A 140 23.55 -0.34 6.82
N ASN A 141 23.98 -0.16 8.07
CA ASN A 141 25.21 0.55 8.46
C ASN A 141 26.46 -0.36 8.49
N GLY A 142 26.33 -1.63 8.08
CA GLY A 142 27.42 -2.62 8.04
C GLY A 142 27.21 -3.85 8.94
N GLN A 143 26.14 -3.90 9.73
CA GLN A 143 25.86 -5.02 10.64
C GLN A 143 25.45 -6.33 9.93
N MET A 144 25.12 -6.25 8.64
CA MET A 144 24.60 -7.37 7.86
C MET A 144 25.68 -8.26 7.24
N GLY A 145 26.97 -7.93 7.36
CA GLY A 145 28.04 -8.72 6.73
C GLY A 145 27.91 -8.72 5.20
N SER A 146 28.09 -9.88 4.57
CA SER A 146 27.92 -10.02 3.11
C SER A 146 26.44 -10.11 2.73
N GLU A 147 25.84 -8.98 2.40
CA GLU A 147 24.43 -8.86 2.00
C GLU A 147 24.07 -9.73 0.80
N ARG A 148 22.83 -10.24 0.80
CA ARG A 148 22.25 -11.05 -0.30
C ARG A 148 23.06 -12.31 -0.62
N THR A 149 23.71 -12.86 0.42
CA THR A 149 24.42 -14.14 0.40
C THR A 149 24.03 -14.98 1.62
N SER A 150 24.56 -16.19 1.75
CA SER A 150 24.31 -17.08 2.89
C SER A 150 25.07 -16.70 4.18
N ASP A 151 25.62 -15.49 4.26
CA ASP A 151 26.29 -14.98 5.45
C ASP A 151 25.39 -15.11 6.69
N GLU A 152 25.92 -15.65 7.78
CA GLU A 152 25.17 -15.88 9.01
C GLU A 152 24.74 -14.55 9.65
N ALA A 153 25.54 -13.49 9.54
CA ALA A 153 25.17 -12.17 10.04
C ALA A 153 23.97 -11.62 9.27
N PHE A 154 23.98 -11.75 7.93
CA PHE A 154 22.86 -11.34 7.11
C PHE A 154 21.60 -12.14 7.45
N TYR A 155 21.71 -13.48 7.48
CA TYR A 155 20.60 -14.39 7.77
C TYR A 155 19.91 -14.07 9.11
N LYS A 156 20.68 -13.80 10.16
CA LYS A 156 20.15 -13.46 11.48
C LYS A 156 19.39 -12.13 11.49
N LYS A 157 19.80 -11.16 10.69
CA LYS A 157 19.20 -9.82 10.66
C LYS A 157 17.89 -9.79 9.87
N TRP A 158 17.83 -10.39 8.68
CA TRP A 158 16.62 -10.31 7.85
C TRP A 158 15.56 -11.36 8.19
N LYS A 159 15.94 -12.52 8.76
CA LYS A 159 14.98 -13.60 9.03
C LYS A 159 13.79 -13.17 9.91
N PRO A 160 13.99 -12.46 11.04
CA PRO A 160 12.87 -12.02 11.87
C PRO A 160 11.87 -11.15 11.10
N TRP A 161 12.36 -10.26 10.24
CA TRP A 161 11.52 -9.45 9.35
C TRP A 161 10.59 -10.33 8.48
N ILE A 162 11.15 -11.31 7.77
CA ILE A 162 10.36 -12.20 6.90
C ILE A 162 9.36 -13.03 7.71
N LEU A 163 9.72 -13.49 8.91
CA LEU A 163 8.81 -14.26 9.75
C LEU A 163 7.60 -13.41 10.20
N GLU A 164 7.81 -12.16 10.58
CA GLU A 164 6.71 -11.31 11.07
C GLU A 164 5.82 -10.81 9.93
N VAL A 165 6.38 -10.26 8.85
CA VAL A 165 5.56 -9.85 7.68
C VAL A 165 4.91 -11.05 7.00
N GLY A 166 5.63 -12.18 6.94
CA GLY A 166 5.16 -13.43 6.34
C GLY A 166 3.93 -14.01 7.03
N LYS A 167 3.77 -13.86 8.35
CA LYS A 167 2.54 -14.28 9.07
C LYS A 167 1.31 -13.52 8.60
N ILE A 168 1.44 -12.21 8.39
CA ILE A 168 0.34 -11.35 7.90
C ILE A 168 -0.02 -11.73 6.47
N ILE A 169 0.99 -11.92 5.60
CA ILE A 169 0.79 -12.39 4.23
C ILE A 169 0.12 -13.77 4.24
N ALA A 170 0.58 -14.69 5.11
CA ALA A 170 0.05 -16.04 5.20
C ALA A 170 -1.44 -16.07 5.57
N ALA A 171 -1.86 -15.23 6.52
CA ALA A 171 -3.26 -15.07 6.90
C ALA A 171 -4.14 -14.55 5.74
N ASN A 172 -3.55 -13.80 4.81
CA ASN A 172 -4.24 -13.19 3.67
C ASN A 172 -4.07 -13.93 2.33
N GLN A 173 -3.56 -15.16 2.37
CA GLN A 173 -3.53 -16.04 1.20
C GLN A 173 -4.93 -16.39 0.71
N ILE A 174 -5.07 -16.64 -0.59
CA ILE A 174 -6.30 -17.10 -1.21
C ILE A 174 -6.82 -18.42 -0.61
N THR A 175 -5.93 -19.24 -0.04
CA THR A 175 -6.27 -20.46 0.71
C THR A 175 -7.02 -20.17 2.02
N ASN A 176 -6.86 -18.97 2.55
CA ASN A 176 -7.51 -18.48 3.78
C ASN A 176 -8.60 -17.43 3.47
N GLY A 177 -9.00 -17.29 2.20
CA GLY A 177 -10.02 -16.34 1.76
C GLY A 177 -9.52 -14.90 1.62
N GLY A 178 -8.20 -14.65 1.66
CA GLY A 178 -7.60 -13.36 1.34
C GLY A 178 -7.21 -13.22 -0.14
N PRO A 179 -6.62 -12.09 -0.56
CA PRO A 179 -6.34 -11.81 -1.97
C PRO A 179 -4.97 -12.33 -2.48
N VAL A 180 -4.07 -12.80 -1.61
CA VAL A 180 -2.69 -13.14 -2.03
C VAL A 180 -2.65 -14.45 -2.83
N ILE A 181 -2.15 -14.39 -4.07
CA ILE A 181 -2.05 -15.52 -5.00
C ILE A 181 -0.62 -15.97 -5.30
N LEU A 182 0.37 -15.10 -5.11
CA LEU A 182 1.80 -15.40 -5.28
C LEU A 182 2.62 -14.67 -4.22
N ASN A 183 3.77 -15.24 -3.85
CA ASN A 183 4.76 -14.59 -3.00
C ASN A 183 6.14 -14.61 -3.68
N GLN A 184 6.68 -13.45 -4.01
CA GLN A 184 8.00 -13.35 -4.61
C GLN A 184 9.09 -13.56 -3.56
N HIS A 185 10.10 -14.35 -3.91
CA HIS A 185 11.31 -14.51 -3.12
C HIS A 185 12.39 -13.58 -3.66
N GLU A 186 12.94 -12.71 -2.80
CA GLU A 186 14.01 -11.78 -3.18
C GLU A 186 13.60 -10.79 -4.28
N ASN A 187 14.55 -10.06 -4.84
CA ASN A 187 14.37 -9.10 -5.92
C ASN A 187 15.60 -9.00 -6.83
N GLU A 188 15.48 -9.35 -8.11
CA GLU A 188 16.58 -9.23 -9.10
C GLU A 188 17.91 -9.86 -8.61
N LEU A 189 17.86 -11.01 -7.93
CA LEU A 189 19.07 -11.71 -7.48
C LEU A 189 19.84 -12.32 -8.65
N GLN A 190 20.93 -11.68 -9.05
CA GLN A 190 21.77 -12.09 -10.17
C GLN A 190 23.09 -12.74 -9.75
N GLU A 191 23.89 -13.14 -10.74
CA GLU A 191 25.29 -13.56 -10.59
C GLU A 191 25.49 -14.77 -9.68
N ALA A 192 24.46 -15.59 -9.48
CA ALA A 192 24.62 -16.90 -8.86
C ALA A 192 25.34 -17.84 -9.83
N THR A 193 26.12 -18.77 -9.30
CA THR A 193 26.59 -19.92 -10.08
C THR A 193 25.59 -21.06 -9.96
N TYR A 194 25.60 -21.98 -10.93
CA TYR A 194 24.75 -23.18 -10.90
C TYR A 194 25.38 -24.27 -10.01
N ASP A 195 25.70 -23.90 -8.78
CA ASP A 195 26.28 -24.75 -7.78
C ASP A 195 25.39 -24.73 -6.53
N SER A 196 25.11 -25.89 -5.96
CA SER A 196 24.28 -25.99 -4.76
C SER A 196 24.92 -25.34 -3.52
N ASP A 197 26.24 -25.18 -3.56
CA ASP A 197 27.08 -24.59 -2.50
C ASP A 197 27.36 -23.09 -2.71
N ASP A 198 26.88 -22.52 -3.82
CA ASP A 198 26.92 -21.07 -4.06
C ASP A 198 26.18 -20.33 -2.95
N THR A 199 26.79 -19.27 -2.42
CA THR A 199 26.24 -18.55 -1.27
C THR A 199 24.90 -17.88 -1.58
N LYS A 200 24.63 -17.48 -2.83
CA LYS A 200 23.34 -16.93 -3.26
C LYS A 200 22.29 -18.03 -3.41
N VAL A 201 22.69 -19.23 -3.86
CA VAL A 201 21.79 -20.41 -3.91
C VAL A 201 21.39 -20.86 -2.50
N ILE A 202 22.34 -20.91 -1.56
CA ILE A 202 22.04 -21.20 -0.15
C ILE A 202 21.13 -20.11 0.45
N TYR A 203 21.39 -18.84 0.14
CA TYR A 203 20.52 -17.73 0.55
C TYR A 203 19.10 -17.86 0.01
N MET A 204 18.89 -18.16 -1.27
CA MET A 204 17.55 -18.40 -1.81
C MET A 204 16.83 -19.58 -1.12
N LYS A 205 17.55 -20.64 -0.76
CA LYS A 205 17.01 -21.73 0.08
C LYS A 205 16.59 -21.22 1.46
N GLN A 206 17.38 -20.35 2.08
CA GLN A 206 17.06 -19.74 3.37
C GLN A 206 15.81 -18.86 3.29
N VAL A 207 15.67 -18.03 2.24
CA VAL A 207 14.49 -17.18 1.99
C VAL A 207 13.24 -18.04 1.83
N ALA A 208 13.30 -19.06 0.97
CA ALA A 208 12.18 -19.99 0.77
C ALA A 208 11.76 -20.68 2.07
N LYS A 209 12.74 -21.13 2.87
CA LYS A 209 12.48 -21.75 4.17
C LYS A 209 11.85 -20.77 5.17
N ALA A 210 12.28 -19.51 5.20
CA ALA A 210 11.72 -18.51 6.11
C ALA A 210 10.25 -18.20 5.79
N PHE A 211 9.89 -18.07 4.51
CA PHE A 211 8.48 -17.91 4.11
C PHE A 211 7.64 -19.15 4.41
N GLU A 212 8.18 -20.35 4.23
CA GLU A 212 7.50 -21.58 4.64
C GLU A 212 7.29 -21.65 6.15
N GLU A 213 8.30 -21.31 6.95
CA GLU A 213 8.21 -21.20 8.42
C GLU A 213 7.15 -20.16 8.84
N ALA A 214 6.94 -19.10 8.04
CA ALA A 214 5.92 -18.10 8.27
C ALA A 214 4.49 -18.54 7.86
N GLY A 215 4.33 -19.70 7.22
CA GLY A 215 3.03 -20.25 6.80
C GLY A 215 2.64 -19.96 5.35
N ILE A 216 3.57 -19.51 4.50
CA ILE A 216 3.30 -19.28 3.08
C ILE A 216 3.19 -20.62 2.33
N VAL A 217 2.05 -20.82 1.68
CA VAL A 217 1.70 -22.00 0.89
C VAL A 217 1.36 -21.68 -0.56
N VAL A 218 1.07 -20.41 -0.91
CA VAL A 218 0.92 -20.01 -2.32
C VAL A 218 2.23 -20.19 -3.10
N PRO A 219 2.18 -20.36 -4.43
CA PRO A 219 3.39 -20.54 -5.23
C PRO A 219 4.36 -19.36 -5.12
N SER A 220 5.65 -19.67 -5.11
CA SER A 220 6.71 -18.67 -5.11
C SER A 220 6.98 -18.13 -6.52
N SER A 221 7.35 -16.86 -6.61
CA SER A 221 7.88 -16.26 -7.84
C SER A 221 9.26 -15.63 -7.63
N HIS A 222 9.90 -15.25 -8.72
CA HIS A 222 11.14 -14.46 -8.76
C HIS A 222 11.09 -13.53 -9.96
N ASN A 223 11.87 -12.45 -9.94
CA ASN A 223 12.01 -11.51 -11.02
C ASN A 223 13.49 -11.38 -11.45
N GLU A 224 13.86 -12.01 -12.56
CA GLU A 224 15.22 -11.91 -13.09
C GLU A 224 15.42 -10.60 -13.85
N LYS A 225 16.55 -9.92 -13.61
CA LYS A 225 16.86 -8.64 -14.25
C LYS A 225 17.30 -8.82 -15.69
N GLY A 226 16.34 -8.82 -16.61
CA GLY A 226 16.55 -8.95 -18.04
C GLY A 226 17.16 -10.29 -18.45
N MET A 227 17.40 -10.45 -19.76
CA MET A 227 17.92 -11.69 -20.36
C MET A 227 19.43 -11.88 -20.14
N ARG A 228 19.91 -11.83 -18.89
CA ARG A 228 21.34 -11.65 -18.60
C ARG A 228 22.10 -12.94 -18.31
N THR A 229 21.70 -13.79 -17.37
CA THR A 229 22.50 -14.99 -17.05
C THR A 229 21.75 -16.18 -16.44
N VAL A 230 21.11 -16.04 -15.28
CA VAL A 230 20.62 -17.16 -14.45
C VAL A 230 19.10 -17.21 -14.42
N SER A 231 18.54 -18.39 -14.59
CA SER A 231 17.12 -18.62 -14.34
C SER A 231 16.92 -19.34 -13.01
N TRP A 232 16.02 -18.79 -12.18
CA TRP A 232 15.55 -19.40 -10.94
C TRP A 232 14.37 -20.35 -11.14
N SER A 233 14.08 -20.72 -12.39
CA SER A 233 13.05 -21.69 -12.76
C SER A 233 13.40 -23.10 -12.28
N THR A 234 12.37 -23.88 -11.91
CA THR A 234 12.51 -25.32 -11.67
C THR A 234 12.92 -26.11 -12.92
N ASP A 235 12.71 -25.53 -14.11
CA ASP A 235 13.05 -26.16 -15.39
C ASP A 235 14.52 -25.99 -15.78
N TYR A 236 15.29 -25.17 -15.04
CA TYR A 236 16.63 -24.79 -15.44
C TYR A 236 17.69 -25.12 -14.39
N LYS A 237 18.38 -26.26 -14.58
CA LYS A 237 19.46 -26.83 -13.74
C LYS A 237 19.08 -27.16 -12.28
N ASN A 238 18.13 -26.44 -11.68
CA ASN A 238 17.49 -26.69 -10.38
C ASN A 238 18.46 -27.14 -9.27
N VAL A 239 19.47 -26.32 -8.98
CA VAL A 239 20.50 -26.59 -7.95
C VAL A 239 20.04 -26.20 -6.52
N GLY A 240 18.76 -25.83 -6.40
CA GLY A 240 18.07 -25.39 -5.21
C GLY A 240 17.83 -23.88 -5.18
N GLY A 241 16.90 -23.44 -4.33
CA GLY A 241 16.44 -22.03 -4.30
C GLY A 241 15.55 -21.63 -5.48
N ALA A 242 15.23 -22.57 -6.39
CA ALA A 242 14.33 -22.33 -7.51
C ALA A 242 12.90 -22.01 -7.05
N VAL A 243 12.18 -21.24 -7.86
CA VAL A 243 10.81 -20.77 -7.62
C VAL A 243 9.78 -21.46 -8.51
N ASN A 244 8.51 -21.43 -8.10
CA ASN A 244 7.43 -22.09 -8.83
C ASN A 244 7.07 -21.38 -10.14
N VAL A 245 7.10 -20.04 -10.15
CA VAL A 245 6.78 -19.20 -11.31
C VAL A 245 7.95 -18.24 -11.56
N TYR A 246 8.76 -18.55 -12.55
CA TYR A 246 9.88 -17.73 -13.00
C TYR A 246 9.37 -16.48 -13.72
N GLY A 247 9.86 -15.31 -13.31
CA GLY A 247 9.59 -14.04 -13.95
C GLY A 247 10.85 -13.39 -14.51
N LEU A 248 10.66 -12.58 -15.55
CA LEU A 248 11.71 -11.82 -16.23
C LEU A 248 11.33 -10.33 -16.27
N ASP A 249 12.13 -9.48 -15.67
CA ASP A 249 11.97 -8.04 -15.77
C ASP A 249 12.51 -7.52 -17.09
N SER A 250 11.87 -6.48 -17.61
CA SER A 250 12.35 -5.79 -18.80
C SER A 250 11.92 -4.34 -18.82
N TYR A 251 12.91 -3.47 -19.02
CA TYR A 251 12.72 -2.02 -19.17
C TYR A 251 13.09 -1.57 -20.59
N PRO A 252 12.40 -2.05 -21.65
CA PRO A 252 12.69 -1.66 -23.01
C PRO A 252 12.20 -0.22 -23.24
N GLY A 253 12.80 0.53 -24.17
CA GLY A 253 12.36 1.92 -24.43
C GLY A 253 13.31 3.02 -23.95
N SER A 254 14.36 2.69 -23.18
CA SER A 254 15.20 3.66 -22.44
C SER A 254 14.45 4.35 -21.28
N LEU A 255 15.18 4.72 -20.23
CA LEU A 255 14.68 5.58 -19.13
C LEU A 255 14.97 7.07 -19.41
N SER A 256 15.40 7.41 -20.63
CA SER A 256 15.71 8.79 -21.01
C SER A 256 14.43 9.61 -21.18
N CYS A 257 14.20 10.54 -20.27
CA CYS A 257 13.09 11.50 -20.35
C CYS A 257 13.38 12.69 -21.30
N THR A 258 14.59 12.78 -21.87
CA THR A 258 15.05 13.93 -22.66
C THR A 258 15.08 13.67 -24.17
N ASN A 259 14.98 12.41 -24.61
CA ASN A 259 14.97 12.06 -26.02
C ASN A 259 13.88 11.03 -26.35
N PRO A 260 12.70 11.46 -26.84
CA PRO A 260 11.58 10.57 -27.20
C PRO A 260 11.86 9.69 -28.44
N ASN A 261 12.97 9.94 -29.14
CA ASN A 261 13.44 9.12 -30.25
C ASN A 261 14.50 8.09 -29.83
N SER A 262 15.02 8.17 -28.60
CA SER A 262 15.91 7.14 -28.08
C SER A 262 15.11 5.91 -27.65
N GLY A 263 15.62 4.71 -27.95
CA GLY A 263 15.20 3.51 -27.23
C GLY A 263 13.94 2.77 -27.68
N PHE A 264 13.16 3.23 -28.68
CA PHE A 264 11.94 2.52 -29.12
C PHE A 264 12.22 1.25 -29.96
N ASN A 265 12.82 0.24 -29.32
CA ASN A 265 13.21 -1.03 -29.90
C ASN A 265 12.49 -2.18 -29.19
N LEU A 266 11.55 -2.83 -29.89
CA LEU A 266 10.85 -4.00 -29.37
C LEU A 266 11.79 -5.19 -29.22
N VAL A 267 11.70 -5.85 -28.08
CA VAL A 267 12.35 -7.14 -27.85
C VAL A 267 11.42 -8.24 -28.37
N ARG A 268 11.88 -8.98 -29.39
CA ARG A 268 11.13 -10.07 -30.04
C ARG A 268 11.56 -11.46 -29.58
N THR A 269 12.29 -11.56 -28.47
CA THR A 269 12.90 -12.82 -27.99
C THR A 269 12.36 -13.30 -26.65
N TYR A 270 11.31 -12.68 -26.09
CA TYR A 270 10.74 -13.09 -24.80
C TYR A 270 10.25 -14.54 -24.83
N TYR A 271 9.48 -14.90 -25.87
CA TYR A 271 9.00 -16.27 -26.05
C TYR A 271 10.16 -17.28 -26.02
N GLN A 272 11.20 -17.07 -26.84
CA GLN A 272 12.35 -17.96 -26.93
C GLN A 272 13.11 -18.05 -25.60
N TRP A 273 13.19 -16.96 -24.84
CA TRP A 273 13.76 -16.97 -23.51
C TRP A 273 12.99 -17.91 -22.58
N PHE A 274 11.67 -17.73 -22.44
CA PHE A 274 10.86 -18.59 -21.58
C PHE A 274 10.88 -20.06 -22.05
N GLN A 275 10.89 -20.32 -23.35
CA GLN A 275 11.03 -21.70 -23.86
C GLN A 275 12.39 -22.35 -23.54
N ASN A 276 13.46 -21.55 -23.35
CA ASN A 276 14.77 -22.08 -22.97
C ASN A 276 14.93 -22.28 -21.46
N TYR A 277 14.23 -21.49 -20.65
CA TYR A 277 14.50 -21.40 -19.21
C TYR A 277 13.33 -21.80 -18.30
N SER A 278 12.08 -21.81 -18.78
CA SER A 278 10.89 -22.13 -17.96
C SER A 278 9.73 -22.69 -18.79
N TYR A 279 10.01 -23.65 -19.68
CA TYR A 279 9.06 -24.17 -20.68
C TYR A 279 7.84 -24.93 -20.11
N THR A 280 7.83 -25.28 -18.82
CA THR A 280 6.66 -25.87 -18.14
C THR A 280 5.84 -24.86 -17.36
N GLN A 281 6.32 -23.62 -17.24
CA GLN A 281 5.73 -22.55 -16.46
C GLN A 281 5.08 -21.48 -17.37
N PRO A 282 4.14 -20.67 -16.85
CA PRO A 282 3.57 -19.58 -17.62
C PRO A 282 4.57 -18.42 -17.72
N GLU A 283 4.47 -17.63 -18.78
CA GLU A 283 5.37 -16.49 -19.00
C GLU A 283 4.95 -15.30 -18.15
N TYR A 284 5.85 -14.86 -17.27
CA TYR A 284 5.63 -13.77 -16.33
C TYR A 284 6.63 -12.63 -16.52
N LEU A 285 6.12 -11.41 -16.66
CA LEU A 285 6.88 -10.16 -16.60
C LEU A 285 6.54 -9.42 -15.29
N PRO A 286 7.34 -9.57 -14.21
CA PRO A 286 7.09 -8.95 -12.90
C PRO A 286 7.35 -7.44 -12.89
N GLU A 287 8.36 -6.96 -13.61
CA GLU A 287 8.57 -5.54 -13.81
C GLU A 287 8.71 -5.25 -15.30
N PHE A 288 7.70 -4.61 -15.86
CA PHE A 288 7.72 -4.19 -17.26
C PHE A 288 7.32 -2.73 -17.42
N GLU A 289 8.23 -1.90 -17.93
CA GLU A 289 7.94 -0.49 -18.17
C GLU A 289 8.89 0.19 -19.15
N GLY A 290 8.52 1.38 -19.61
CA GLY A 290 9.33 2.22 -20.47
C GLY A 290 8.77 3.64 -20.55
N GLU A 291 8.86 4.27 -21.72
CA GLU A 291 8.47 5.67 -21.90
C GLU A 291 6.98 5.96 -21.58
N LEU A 292 6.67 7.22 -21.27
CA LEU A 292 5.35 7.68 -20.84
C LEU A 292 4.25 7.63 -21.93
N SER A 293 4.63 7.42 -23.21
CA SER A 293 3.71 7.56 -24.34
C SER A 293 2.61 6.48 -24.36
N PRO A 294 1.38 6.78 -24.80
CA PRO A 294 0.37 5.75 -25.04
C PRO A 294 0.79 4.78 -26.16
N GLU A 295 1.59 5.21 -27.13
CA GLU A 295 2.16 4.34 -28.18
C GLU A 295 3.05 3.23 -27.61
N PHE A 296 3.76 3.50 -26.51
CA PHE A 296 4.51 2.47 -25.80
C PHE A 296 3.56 1.38 -25.26
N ALA A 297 2.50 1.78 -24.56
CA ALA A 297 1.51 0.83 -24.04
C ALA A 297 0.86 0.04 -25.18
N ASP A 298 0.54 0.69 -26.30
CA ASP A 298 -0.06 0.03 -27.46
C ASP A 298 0.88 -1.04 -28.04
N VAL A 299 2.12 -0.67 -28.35
CA VAL A 299 3.03 -1.55 -29.11
C VAL A 299 3.71 -2.59 -28.22
N TYR A 300 4.20 -2.21 -27.04
CA TYR A 300 4.98 -3.12 -26.19
C TYR A 300 4.08 -4.11 -25.45
N TYR A 301 2.95 -3.66 -24.90
CA TYR A 301 2.10 -4.59 -24.13
C TYR A 301 1.40 -5.59 -25.06
N LYS A 302 1.00 -5.18 -26.28
CA LYS A 302 0.53 -6.12 -27.31
C LYS A 302 1.63 -7.07 -27.78
N ASN A 303 2.87 -6.59 -27.96
CA ASN A 303 4.00 -7.48 -28.26
C ASN A 303 4.19 -8.55 -27.18
N ASN A 304 4.02 -8.21 -25.91
CA ASN A 304 4.14 -9.17 -24.81
C ASN A 304 3.03 -10.24 -24.87
N ILE A 305 1.79 -9.85 -25.20
CA ILE A 305 0.72 -10.82 -25.48
C ILE A 305 1.09 -11.70 -26.67
N GLY A 306 1.58 -11.09 -27.77
CA GLY A 306 2.04 -11.81 -28.95
C GLY A 306 3.16 -12.81 -28.65
N SER A 307 4.00 -12.53 -27.65
CA SER A 307 5.03 -13.46 -27.19
C SER A 307 4.52 -14.55 -26.22
N ARG A 308 3.21 -14.62 -25.92
CA ARG A 308 2.54 -15.53 -24.97
C ARG A 308 2.65 -15.19 -23.48
N VAL A 309 2.91 -13.93 -23.14
CA VAL A 309 2.84 -13.47 -21.74
C VAL A 309 1.40 -13.52 -21.24
N THR A 310 1.18 -14.23 -20.12
CA THR A 310 -0.13 -14.33 -19.45
C THR A 310 -0.10 -13.82 -18.01
N LEU A 311 1.09 -13.52 -17.47
CA LEU A 311 1.24 -12.73 -16.26
C LEU A 311 2.04 -11.46 -16.58
N HIS A 312 1.42 -10.31 -16.47
CA HIS A 312 2.00 -9.03 -16.85
C HIS A 312 1.78 -8.01 -15.74
N ASN A 313 2.87 -7.52 -15.14
CA ASN A 313 2.84 -6.47 -14.15
C ASN A 313 3.53 -5.19 -14.65
N ILE A 314 2.86 -4.06 -14.50
CA ILE A 314 3.34 -2.76 -14.96
C ILE A 314 4.01 -2.02 -13.78
N TYR A 315 5.33 -1.85 -13.87
CA TYR A 315 6.18 -1.24 -12.82
C TYR A 315 6.70 0.15 -13.26
N MET A 316 6.12 1.27 -12.84
CA MET A 316 5.03 1.46 -11.89
C MET A 316 3.69 1.71 -12.60
N THR A 317 2.58 1.25 -12.00
CA THR A 317 1.26 1.75 -12.43
C THR A 317 0.87 3.02 -11.68
N PHE A 318 1.19 3.08 -10.39
CA PHE A 318 1.17 4.29 -9.57
C PHE A 318 2.44 4.34 -8.73
N GLY A 319 3.27 5.36 -8.95
CA GLY A 319 4.53 5.49 -8.22
C GLY A 319 4.41 6.14 -6.84
N GLY A 320 3.72 7.28 -6.73
CA GLY A 320 3.52 8.01 -5.46
C GLY A 320 4.69 8.93 -5.07
N THR A 321 4.90 9.16 -3.76
CA THR A 321 5.89 10.12 -3.23
C THR A 321 6.91 9.43 -2.33
N ASN A 322 8.20 9.72 -2.51
CA ASN A 322 9.27 9.39 -1.56
C ASN A 322 9.28 10.36 -0.37
N TRP A 323 8.19 10.38 0.41
CA TRP A 323 8.09 11.22 1.60
C TRP A 323 8.99 10.68 2.73
N GLY A 324 9.25 11.52 3.73
CA GLY A 324 9.98 11.11 4.93
C GLY A 324 11.33 10.47 4.61
N HIS A 325 12.16 11.12 3.79
CA HIS A 325 13.51 10.68 3.47
C HIS A 325 13.64 9.24 2.91
N SER A 326 12.57 8.68 2.33
CA SER A 326 12.54 7.29 1.88
C SER A 326 13.29 7.04 0.56
N ALA A 327 13.63 8.09 -0.19
CA ALA A 327 14.33 8.02 -1.47
C ALA A 327 15.74 7.41 -1.31
N ALA A 328 16.20 6.67 -2.30
CA ALA A 328 17.63 6.45 -2.51
C ALA A 328 18.27 7.65 -3.22
N PRO A 329 19.60 7.88 -3.11
CA PRO A 329 20.35 8.93 -3.82
C PRO A 329 20.49 8.70 -5.34
N VAL A 330 19.42 8.29 -6.01
CA VAL A 330 19.28 8.15 -7.46
C VAL A 330 17.98 8.78 -7.97
N VAL A 331 17.07 9.11 -7.05
CA VAL A 331 15.80 9.80 -7.26
C VAL A 331 15.65 10.88 -6.19
N TYR A 332 14.60 11.70 -6.31
CA TYR A 332 14.27 12.77 -5.38
C TYR A 332 12.89 12.53 -4.75
N THR A 333 12.26 13.56 -4.17
CA THR A 333 10.99 13.41 -3.44
C THR A 333 9.87 12.82 -4.30
N SER A 334 9.67 13.29 -5.54
CA SER A 334 8.67 12.69 -6.43
C SER A 334 9.08 11.27 -6.85
N TYR A 335 8.12 10.36 -6.84
CA TYR A 335 8.19 9.10 -7.54
C TYR A 335 7.01 8.96 -8.51
N ASP A 336 6.59 10.05 -9.18
CA ASP A 336 5.57 10.03 -10.23
C ASP A 336 5.88 9.02 -11.34
N TYR A 337 7.17 8.73 -11.55
CA TYR A 337 7.69 7.70 -12.45
C TYR A 337 7.38 7.92 -13.94
N GLY A 338 6.51 8.87 -14.30
CA GLY A 338 5.84 8.84 -15.59
C GLY A 338 4.89 7.64 -15.73
N SER A 339 4.34 7.15 -14.61
CA SER A 339 3.44 6.00 -14.60
C SER A 339 2.06 6.33 -15.22
N PRO A 340 1.27 5.29 -15.59
CA PRO A 340 -0.11 5.45 -16.05
C PRO A 340 -1.00 6.32 -15.15
N LEU A 341 -0.82 6.25 -13.82
CA LEU A 341 -1.38 7.22 -12.86
C LEU A 341 -0.30 8.23 -12.46
N ARG A 342 -0.67 9.51 -12.34
CA ARG A 342 0.21 10.54 -11.75
C ARG A 342 0.46 10.28 -10.26
N GLU A 343 1.50 10.91 -9.70
CA GLU A 343 1.71 11.01 -8.24
C GLU A 343 0.47 11.58 -7.51
N THR A 344 -0.26 12.48 -8.16
CA THR A 344 -1.55 13.07 -7.72
C THR A 344 -2.76 12.16 -7.94
N ARG A 345 -2.56 10.94 -8.47
CA ARG A 345 -3.57 9.89 -8.77
C ARG A 345 -4.46 10.17 -9.98
N GLU A 346 -4.11 11.16 -10.80
CA GLU A 346 -4.81 11.47 -12.05
C GLU A 346 -4.47 10.43 -13.15
N ILE A 347 -5.48 10.00 -13.91
CA ILE A 347 -5.38 9.09 -15.07
C ILE A 347 -4.72 9.80 -16.25
N ARG A 348 -3.62 9.22 -16.77
CA ARG A 348 -2.99 9.64 -18.03
C ARG A 348 -3.52 8.84 -19.22
N ASP A 349 -3.30 9.33 -20.44
CA ASP A 349 -3.71 8.62 -21.66
C ASP A 349 -3.02 7.27 -21.81
N LYS A 350 -1.82 7.09 -21.25
CA LYS A 350 -1.16 5.78 -21.15
C LYS A 350 -2.04 4.75 -20.40
N LEU A 351 -2.71 5.14 -19.31
CA LEU A 351 -3.64 4.24 -18.61
C LEU A 351 -4.88 3.96 -19.45
N LYS A 352 -5.40 4.96 -20.17
CA LYS A 352 -6.54 4.77 -21.06
C LYS A 352 -6.22 3.81 -22.21
N GLN A 353 -5.02 3.87 -22.78
CA GLN A 353 -4.54 2.89 -23.76
C GLN A 353 -4.36 1.50 -23.14
N THR A 354 -3.78 1.43 -21.95
CA THR A 354 -3.59 0.19 -21.19
C THR A 354 -4.93 -0.49 -20.88
N LYS A 355 -5.99 0.29 -20.58
CA LYS A 355 -7.35 -0.21 -20.34
C LYS A 355 -7.90 -0.99 -21.53
N LEU A 356 -7.60 -0.57 -22.76
CA LEU A 356 -8.09 -1.29 -23.94
C LEU A 356 -7.61 -2.75 -23.94
N LEU A 357 -6.36 -2.95 -23.53
CA LEU A 357 -5.77 -4.27 -23.37
C LEU A 357 -6.31 -5.03 -22.16
N GLY A 358 -6.47 -4.35 -21.02
CA GLY A 358 -6.99 -4.97 -19.79
C GLY A 358 -8.43 -5.45 -19.92
N LEU A 359 -9.28 -4.71 -20.63
CA LEU A 359 -10.65 -5.15 -20.92
C LEU A 359 -10.70 -6.28 -21.95
N PHE A 360 -9.77 -6.28 -22.93
CA PHE A 360 -9.66 -7.35 -23.91
C PHE A 360 -9.21 -8.67 -23.28
N THR A 361 -8.14 -8.65 -22.48
CA THR A 361 -7.58 -9.86 -21.85
C THR A 361 -8.52 -10.47 -20.81
N ARG A 362 -9.32 -9.64 -20.13
CA ARG A 362 -10.36 -10.07 -19.18
C ARG A 362 -11.38 -11.03 -19.81
N VAL A 363 -11.85 -10.74 -21.02
CA VAL A 363 -12.93 -11.52 -21.67
C VAL A 363 -12.42 -12.57 -22.67
N SER A 364 -11.16 -12.45 -23.10
CA SER A 364 -10.54 -13.34 -24.10
C SER A 364 -9.97 -14.62 -23.49
N LYS A 365 -10.84 -15.47 -22.90
CA LYS A 365 -10.42 -16.72 -22.23
C LYS A 365 -9.63 -17.67 -23.12
N ASP A 366 -9.89 -17.69 -24.43
CA ASP A 366 -9.15 -18.51 -25.38
C ASP A 366 -7.66 -18.13 -25.49
N LEU A 367 -7.27 -16.90 -25.13
CA LEU A 367 -5.88 -16.45 -25.12
C LEU A 367 -5.03 -17.20 -24.05
N LEU A 368 -5.69 -17.69 -22.99
CA LEU A 368 -5.05 -18.27 -21.81
C LEU A 368 -4.46 -19.67 -22.02
N LYS A 369 -4.72 -20.27 -23.18
CA LYS A 369 -4.21 -21.58 -23.57
C LYS A 369 -3.82 -21.56 -25.05
N THR A 370 -2.84 -20.74 -25.39
CA THR A 370 -2.35 -20.64 -26.78
C THR A 370 -0.98 -21.28 -26.95
N TYR A 371 -0.69 -21.82 -28.13
CA TYR A 371 0.67 -22.10 -28.59
C TYR A 371 1.09 -21.12 -29.70
N MET A 372 2.40 -20.96 -29.90
CA MET A 372 2.95 -20.14 -30.97
C MET A 372 2.89 -20.92 -32.29
N GLU A 373 1.99 -20.56 -33.20
CA GLU A 373 1.90 -21.14 -34.55
C GLU A 373 3.10 -20.71 -35.39
N GLY A 374 3.49 -19.45 -35.26
CA GLY A 374 4.68 -18.89 -35.89
C GLY A 374 4.80 -17.39 -35.65
N ASN A 375 5.87 -16.80 -36.15
CA ASN A 375 6.09 -15.36 -36.10
C ASN A 375 7.02 -14.91 -37.23
N GLY A 376 6.99 -13.62 -37.55
CA GLY A 376 7.82 -13.02 -38.59
C GLY A 376 7.02 -12.15 -39.55
N THR A 377 7.65 -11.78 -40.65
CA THR A 377 7.09 -10.84 -41.65
C THR A 377 6.38 -11.54 -42.81
N SER A 378 6.41 -12.89 -42.87
CA SER A 378 5.82 -13.67 -43.96
C SER A 378 4.30 -13.85 -43.87
N TYR A 379 3.67 -13.40 -42.78
CA TYR A 379 2.22 -13.47 -42.60
C TYR A 379 1.49 -12.34 -43.38
N THR A 380 2.21 -11.30 -43.77
CA THR A 380 1.63 -10.09 -44.36
C THR A 380 2.08 -9.91 -45.81
N SER A 381 1.32 -9.12 -46.57
CA SER A 381 1.70 -8.71 -47.93
C SER A 381 2.85 -7.67 -47.97
N ASP A 382 3.25 -7.16 -46.81
CA ASP A 382 4.29 -6.13 -46.63
C ASP A 382 5.28 -6.62 -45.55
N ASP A 383 6.56 -6.67 -45.88
CA ASP A 383 7.61 -7.21 -45.02
C ASP A 383 8.08 -6.22 -43.94
N SER A 384 7.58 -4.99 -43.96
CA SER A 384 7.76 -4.02 -42.90
C SER A 384 6.89 -4.32 -41.68
N ILE A 385 5.96 -5.28 -41.76
CA ILE A 385 5.07 -5.67 -40.66
C ILE A 385 5.51 -7.01 -40.07
N TYR A 386 5.71 -7.05 -38.76
CA TYR A 386 6.00 -8.26 -38.00
C TYR A 386 4.72 -8.78 -37.34
N THR A 387 4.48 -10.08 -37.44
CA THR A 387 3.30 -10.74 -36.88
C THR A 387 3.70 -11.82 -35.88
N TRP A 388 3.03 -11.86 -34.73
CA TRP A 388 2.94 -13.04 -33.88
C TRP A 388 1.63 -13.78 -34.16
N ALA A 389 1.67 -15.08 -34.45
CA ALA A 389 0.49 -15.90 -34.68
C ALA A 389 0.32 -16.93 -33.55
N LEU A 390 -0.73 -16.76 -32.76
CA LEU A 390 -1.08 -17.63 -31.64
C LEU A 390 -2.35 -18.43 -31.95
N ARG A 391 -2.41 -19.67 -31.46
CA ARG A 391 -3.57 -20.55 -31.65
C ARG A 391 -3.95 -21.25 -30.36
N ASN A 392 -5.24 -21.27 -30.03
CA ASN A 392 -5.78 -22.12 -28.98
C ASN A 392 -6.00 -23.55 -29.53
N PRO A 393 -5.40 -24.60 -28.93
CA PRO A 393 -5.52 -25.96 -29.43
C PRO A 393 -6.89 -26.62 -29.17
N ASP A 394 -7.71 -26.04 -28.28
CA ASP A 394 -9.02 -26.58 -27.92
C ASP A 394 -10.15 -25.95 -28.76
N SER A 395 -10.10 -24.63 -28.97
CA SER A 395 -11.16 -23.87 -29.65
C SER A 395 -10.84 -23.48 -31.10
N ASP A 396 -9.58 -23.64 -31.52
CA ASP A 396 -9.04 -23.15 -32.80
C ASP A 396 -9.02 -21.61 -32.93
N ALA A 397 -9.37 -20.88 -31.86
CA ALA A 397 -9.28 -19.42 -31.81
C ALA A 397 -7.85 -18.93 -32.09
N GLY A 398 -7.72 -18.01 -33.04
CA GLY A 398 -6.45 -17.42 -33.47
C GLY A 398 -6.29 -15.98 -33.01
N PHE A 399 -5.06 -15.60 -32.65
CA PHE A 399 -4.68 -14.23 -32.29
C PHE A 399 -3.42 -13.84 -33.07
N TYR A 400 -3.56 -12.84 -33.94
CA TYR A 400 -2.50 -12.31 -34.79
C TYR A 400 -2.12 -10.91 -34.30
N VAL A 401 -0.98 -10.79 -33.61
CA VAL A 401 -0.49 -9.50 -33.11
C VAL A 401 0.47 -8.90 -34.14
N VAL A 402 0.07 -7.79 -34.75
CA VAL A 402 0.81 -7.12 -35.81
C VAL A 402 1.38 -5.78 -35.33
N ALA A 403 2.61 -5.45 -35.75
CA ALA A 403 3.24 -4.15 -35.55
C ALA A 403 4.34 -3.94 -36.59
N HIS A 404 4.80 -2.71 -36.83
CA HIS A 404 5.98 -2.48 -37.67
C HIS A 404 7.18 -3.29 -37.13
N ASN A 405 7.90 -3.94 -38.04
CA ASN A 405 9.11 -4.71 -37.77
C ASN A 405 10.22 -3.79 -37.23
N THR A 406 10.35 -2.61 -37.83
CA THR A 406 11.07 -1.48 -37.23
C THR A 406 10.12 -0.78 -36.27
N SER A 407 10.18 -1.11 -34.98
CA SER A 407 9.25 -0.60 -33.96
C SER A 407 9.23 0.92 -33.83
N SER A 408 10.34 1.59 -34.16
CA SER A 408 10.44 3.05 -34.14
C SER A 408 9.80 3.73 -35.36
N SER A 409 9.24 2.98 -36.32
CA SER A 409 8.59 3.52 -37.51
C SER A 409 7.49 4.54 -37.18
N ARG A 410 7.32 5.52 -38.06
CA ARG A 410 6.20 6.47 -38.05
C ARG A 410 5.34 6.40 -39.31
N GLU A 411 5.65 5.49 -40.21
CA GLU A 411 4.93 5.31 -41.46
C GLU A 411 3.52 4.76 -41.20
N VAL A 412 2.57 5.21 -42.01
CA VAL A 412 1.26 4.57 -42.14
C VAL A 412 1.39 3.47 -43.19
N THR A 413 1.02 2.25 -42.85
CA THR A 413 1.19 1.09 -43.73
C THR A 413 -0.10 0.31 -43.86
N THR A 414 -0.58 0.15 -45.08
CA THR A 414 -1.73 -0.71 -45.42
C THR A 414 -1.23 -2.05 -45.98
N PHE A 415 -1.73 -3.16 -45.46
CA PHE A 415 -1.32 -4.50 -45.86
C PHE A 415 -2.50 -5.49 -45.78
N SER A 416 -2.28 -6.69 -46.32
CA SER A 416 -3.16 -7.84 -46.13
C SER A 416 -2.50 -8.85 -45.20
N LEU A 417 -3.30 -9.54 -44.38
CA LEU A 417 -2.84 -10.56 -43.44
C LEU A 417 -3.35 -11.95 -43.84
N ASN A 418 -2.45 -12.90 -43.96
CA ASN A 418 -2.77 -14.31 -44.16
C ASN A 418 -3.05 -14.97 -42.81
N VAL A 419 -4.25 -15.52 -42.65
CA VAL A 419 -4.72 -16.16 -41.43
C VAL A 419 -5.23 -17.57 -41.71
N THR A 420 -5.23 -18.41 -40.69
CA THR A 420 -5.90 -19.71 -40.70
C THR A 420 -7.15 -19.62 -39.82
N THR A 421 -8.26 -20.13 -40.35
CA THR A 421 -9.55 -20.18 -39.66
C THR A 421 -10.17 -21.57 -39.79
N SER A 422 -11.24 -21.82 -39.05
CA SER A 422 -12.06 -23.03 -39.22
C SER A 422 -12.67 -23.18 -40.62
N ALA A 423 -12.80 -22.09 -41.39
CA ALA A 423 -13.24 -22.10 -42.78
C ALA A 423 -12.09 -22.29 -43.79
N GLY A 424 -10.87 -22.50 -43.30
CA GLY A 424 -9.64 -22.66 -44.08
C GLY A 424 -8.72 -21.44 -44.04
N ALA A 425 -7.63 -21.51 -44.81
CA ALA A 425 -6.70 -20.40 -44.97
C ALA A 425 -7.34 -19.28 -45.79
N MET A 426 -7.16 -18.04 -45.34
CA MET A 426 -7.72 -16.86 -46.00
C MET A 426 -6.84 -15.63 -45.82
N THR A 427 -7.10 -14.60 -46.62
CA THR A 427 -6.40 -13.32 -46.58
C THR A 427 -7.39 -12.23 -46.18
N ILE A 428 -7.09 -11.50 -45.11
CA ILE A 428 -7.84 -10.33 -44.67
C ILE A 428 -7.18 -9.09 -45.31
N PRO A 429 -7.85 -8.39 -46.24
CA PRO A 429 -7.27 -7.23 -46.93
C PRO A 429 -7.42 -5.93 -46.12
N ASP A 430 -6.72 -4.89 -46.58
CA ASP A 430 -6.89 -3.48 -46.18
C ASP A 430 -6.74 -3.21 -44.66
N ILE A 431 -5.82 -3.90 -43.99
CA ILE A 431 -5.44 -3.60 -42.60
C ILE A 431 -4.44 -2.44 -42.62
N GLU A 432 -4.68 -1.42 -41.81
CA GLU A 432 -3.79 -0.26 -41.68
C GLU A 432 -3.13 -0.22 -40.30
N LEU A 433 -1.84 0.11 -40.24
CA LEU A 433 -1.15 0.49 -39.02
C LEU A 433 -0.58 1.90 -39.18
N ASP A 434 -0.91 2.77 -38.24
CA ASP A 434 -0.25 4.06 -38.07
C ASP A 434 1.16 3.87 -37.48
N GLY A 435 1.96 4.94 -37.51
CA GLY A 435 3.26 4.99 -36.86
C GLY A 435 3.19 4.63 -35.37
N ARG A 436 4.02 3.69 -34.93
CA ARG A 436 3.99 3.13 -33.56
C ARG A 436 2.59 2.66 -33.13
N GLN A 437 1.89 1.95 -34.02
CA GLN A 437 0.66 1.23 -33.68
C GLN A 437 0.88 -0.28 -33.70
N SER A 438 0.14 -1.00 -32.85
CA SER A 438 -0.02 -2.45 -32.96
C SER A 438 -1.50 -2.84 -32.91
N LYS A 439 -1.87 -3.95 -33.55
CA LYS A 439 -3.23 -4.50 -33.51
C LYS A 439 -3.25 -5.98 -33.14
N ILE A 440 -4.28 -6.39 -32.39
CA ILE A 440 -4.62 -7.81 -32.18
C ILE A 440 -5.80 -8.18 -33.08
N ILE A 441 -5.51 -8.93 -34.14
CA ILE A 441 -6.52 -9.45 -35.08
C ILE A 441 -6.93 -10.84 -34.60
N VAL A 442 -8.23 -11.10 -34.54
CA VAL A 442 -8.77 -12.35 -34.00
C VAL A 442 -9.43 -13.19 -35.09
N THR A 443 -9.31 -14.51 -34.98
CA THR A 443 -10.04 -15.49 -35.79
C THR A 443 -10.69 -16.55 -34.92
N ASP A 444 -11.81 -17.11 -35.37
CA ASP A 444 -12.59 -18.10 -34.61
C ASP A 444 -12.88 -17.67 -33.17
N TYR A 445 -13.15 -16.37 -32.99
CA TYR A 445 -13.26 -15.73 -31.68
C TYR A 445 -14.68 -15.81 -31.15
N ARG A 446 -14.85 -16.45 -29.99
CA ARG A 446 -16.15 -16.60 -29.34
C ARG A 446 -16.55 -15.34 -28.58
N ILE A 447 -17.78 -14.85 -28.81
CA ILE A 447 -18.36 -13.66 -28.15
C ILE A 447 -19.45 -14.08 -27.15
N GLY A 448 -20.18 -15.15 -27.41
CA GLY A 448 -21.29 -15.55 -26.55
C GLY A 448 -21.47 -17.05 -26.52
N SER A 449 -22.61 -17.51 -26.01
CA SER A 449 -22.95 -18.93 -26.08
C SER A 449 -23.11 -19.38 -27.54
N GLU A 450 -23.74 -18.55 -28.38
CA GLU A 450 -24.12 -18.86 -29.76
C GLU A 450 -23.44 -17.96 -30.82
N SER A 451 -22.83 -16.84 -30.43
CA SER A 451 -22.20 -15.90 -31.38
C SER A 451 -20.68 -16.03 -31.40
N SER A 452 -20.10 -16.06 -32.61
CA SER A 452 -18.65 -16.05 -32.82
C SER A 452 -18.26 -15.32 -34.10
N LEU A 453 -17.03 -14.83 -34.15
CA LEU A 453 -16.41 -14.23 -35.33
C LEU A 453 -15.61 -15.29 -36.06
N LEU A 454 -15.77 -15.38 -37.37
CA LEU A 454 -14.80 -16.08 -38.19
C LEU A 454 -13.48 -15.30 -38.19
N TYR A 455 -13.55 -13.96 -38.36
CA TYR A 455 -12.45 -13.04 -38.11
C TYR A 455 -12.92 -11.60 -37.85
N SER A 456 -12.04 -10.79 -37.28
CA SER A 456 -12.15 -9.32 -37.27
C SER A 456 -10.79 -8.66 -37.45
N SER A 457 -10.69 -7.72 -38.40
CA SER A 457 -9.54 -6.82 -38.54
C SER A 457 -9.59 -5.63 -37.58
N ALA A 458 -10.79 -5.30 -37.06
CA ALA A 458 -10.97 -4.33 -35.99
C ALA A 458 -10.63 -4.97 -34.64
N GLU A 459 -10.03 -4.20 -33.75
CA GLU A 459 -9.62 -4.72 -32.44
C GLU A 459 -10.84 -4.86 -31.53
N VAL A 460 -10.93 -6.00 -30.86
CA VAL A 460 -11.93 -6.24 -29.82
C VAL A 460 -11.49 -5.49 -28.57
N LEU A 461 -12.29 -4.53 -28.10
CA LEU A 461 -12.10 -3.90 -26.79
C LEU A 461 -12.59 -4.84 -25.68
N THR A 462 -13.84 -5.26 -25.78
CA THR A 462 -14.50 -6.17 -24.84
C THR A 462 -15.78 -6.72 -25.45
N TYR A 463 -16.42 -7.66 -24.77
CA TYR A 463 -17.77 -8.10 -25.09
C TYR A 463 -18.56 -8.41 -23.81
N ALA A 464 -19.88 -8.43 -23.92
CA ALA A 464 -20.78 -8.79 -22.83
C ALA A 464 -21.89 -9.72 -23.34
N THR A 465 -22.32 -10.66 -22.51
CA THR A 465 -23.45 -11.57 -22.79
C THR A 465 -24.58 -11.20 -21.84
N LEU A 466 -25.44 -10.28 -22.27
CA LEU A 466 -26.52 -9.70 -21.47
C LEU A 466 -27.88 -10.24 -21.97
N ASP A 467 -28.87 -9.38 -22.22
CA ASP A 467 -30.07 -9.75 -22.98
C ASP A 467 -29.74 -10.19 -24.41
N VAL A 468 -28.67 -9.64 -24.96
CA VAL A 468 -28.05 -10.03 -26.22
C VAL A 468 -26.53 -10.11 -26.08
N ASP A 469 -25.87 -10.74 -27.04
CA ASP A 469 -24.43 -10.62 -27.18
C ASP A 469 -24.07 -9.21 -27.69
N VAL A 470 -23.25 -8.50 -26.94
CA VAL A 470 -22.73 -7.17 -27.27
C VAL A 470 -21.24 -7.27 -27.48
N ILE A 471 -20.73 -6.82 -28.62
CA ILE A 471 -19.28 -6.71 -28.89
C ILE A 471 -18.89 -5.27 -29.17
N VAL A 472 -17.74 -4.86 -28.63
CA VAL A 472 -17.20 -3.52 -28.79
C VAL A 472 -15.90 -3.60 -29.57
N PHE A 473 -15.87 -3.00 -30.75
CA PHE A 473 -14.69 -2.84 -31.57
C PHE A 473 -14.14 -1.42 -31.49
N TYR A 474 -12.82 -1.28 -31.69
CA TYR A 474 -12.22 0.03 -31.88
C TYR A 474 -11.13 0.05 -32.96
N LEU A 475 -10.96 1.22 -33.56
CA LEU A 475 -9.92 1.57 -34.53
C LEU A 475 -9.54 3.05 -34.37
N ASN A 476 -8.49 3.54 -35.03
CA ASN A 476 -8.32 5.00 -35.15
C ASN A 476 -9.35 5.54 -36.15
N ALA A 477 -9.84 6.77 -35.94
CA ALA A 477 -10.74 7.40 -36.89
C ALA A 477 -10.12 7.46 -38.29
N GLY A 478 -10.89 7.12 -39.31
CA GLY A 478 -10.43 7.00 -40.71
C GLY A 478 -9.92 5.62 -41.11
N GLN A 479 -9.60 4.73 -40.17
CA GLN A 479 -9.16 3.37 -40.49
C GLN A 479 -10.33 2.47 -40.92
N LYS A 480 -10.05 1.51 -41.80
CA LYS A 480 -11.03 0.51 -42.26
C LYS A 480 -11.09 -0.69 -41.32
N GLY A 481 -12.30 -1.04 -40.89
CA GLY A 481 -12.60 -2.24 -40.12
C GLY A 481 -13.41 -3.24 -40.93
N THR A 482 -13.10 -4.53 -40.78
CA THR A 482 -13.80 -5.63 -41.45
C THR A 482 -14.00 -6.79 -40.48
N PHE A 483 -15.19 -7.36 -40.41
CA PHE A 483 -15.47 -8.57 -39.63
C PHE A 483 -16.48 -9.49 -40.32
N VAL A 484 -16.45 -10.77 -39.96
CA VAL A 484 -17.38 -11.81 -40.45
C VAL A 484 -17.88 -12.61 -39.26
N PHE A 485 -19.19 -12.77 -39.13
CA PHE A 485 -19.76 -13.72 -38.17
C PHE A 485 -19.63 -15.15 -38.69
N LYS A 486 -19.26 -16.07 -37.80
CA LYS A 486 -19.17 -17.50 -38.10
C LYS A 486 -20.57 -18.12 -38.05
N ASP A 487 -20.81 -19.11 -38.91
CA ASP A 487 -22.04 -19.93 -38.95
C ASP A 487 -23.37 -19.15 -38.97
N THR A 488 -23.37 -17.96 -39.57
CA THR A 488 -24.51 -17.03 -39.59
C THR A 488 -25.13 -16.92 -41.00
N PRO A 489 -26.45 -16.70 -41.16
CA PRO A 489 -27.08 -16.56 -42.47
C PRO A 489 -26.47 -15.45 -43.33
N ALA A 490 -26.41 -15.68 -44.65
CA ALA A 490 -25.80 -14.75 -45.62
C ALA A 490 -26.52 -13.38 -45.71
N ASP A 491 -27.78 -13.28 -45.28
CA ASP A 491 -28.64 -12.10 -45.44
C ASP A 491 -28.98 -11.40 -44.10
N LEU A 492 -28.14 -11.53 -43.08
CA LEU A 492 -28.38 -10.94 -41.76
C LEU A 492 -28.53 -9.41 -41.85
N LYS A 493 -29.74 -8.93 -41.58
CA LYS A 493 -30.11 -7.51 -41.65
C LYS A 493 -29.53 -6.75 -40.46
N TYR A 494 -29.22 -5.47 -40.65
CA TYR A 494 -28.73 -4.61 -39.58
C TYR A 494 -29.28 -3.18 -39.70
N GLN A 495 -29.24 -2.46 -38.57
CA GLN A 495 -29.52 -1.04 -38.50
C GLN A 495 -28.39 -0.33 -37.75
N THR A 496 -27.90 0.76 -38.32
CA THR A 496 -26.79 1.56 -37.78
C THR A 496 -27.30 2.84 -37.14
N TYR A 497 -26.73 3.19 -35.99
CA TYR A 497 -27.00 4.40 -35.22
C TYR A 497 -25.67 5.06 -34.86
N GLY A 498 -25.29 6.12 -35.58
CA GLY A 498 -24.02 6.83 -35.37
C GLY A 498 -23.38 7.23 -36.69
N ASN A 499 -22.07 7.54 -36.64
CA ASN A 499 -21.34 8.13 -37.76
C ASN A 499 -20.63 7.11 -38.66
N SER A 500 -20.39 5.88 -38.18
CA SER A 500 -19.72 4.84 -38.98
C SER A 500 -20.72 4.11 -39.87
N ASN A 501 -20.59 4.25 -41.20
CA ASN A 501 -21.47 3.56 -42.13
C ASN A 501 -20.98 2.13 -42.41
N LEU A 502 -21.79 1.13 -42.04
CA LEU A 502 -21.50 -0.27 -42.28
C LEU A 502 -22.02 -0.71 -43.65
N SER A 503 -21.20 -1.46 -44.38
CA SER A 503 -21.53 -2.11 -45.64
C SER A 503 -21.43 -3.63 -45.50
N ALA A 504 -22.23 -4.38 -46.24
CA ALA A 504 -22.22 -5.85 -46.24
C ALA A 504 -21.94 -6.39 -47.65
N LEU A 505 -21.07 -7.40 -47.75
CA LEU A 505 -20.72 -8.11 -48.97
C LEU A 505 -20.81 -9.61 -48.72
N GLU A 506 -21.67 -10.32 -49.47
CA GLU A 506 -21.73 -11.78 -49.42
C GLU A 506 -20.47 -12.39 -50.03
N THR A 507 -19.84 -13.32 -49.32
CA THR A 507 -18.69 -14.07 -49.78
C THR A 507 -18.95 -15.57 -49.64
N GLY A 508 -18.09 -16.40 -50.24
CA GLY A 508 -18.18 -17.86 -50.08
C GLY A 508 -17.99 -18.36 -48.64
N GLN A 509 -17.52 -17.50 -47.72
CA GLN A 509 -17.23 -17.82 -46.32
C GLN A 509 -18.19 -17.12 -45.33
N GLY A 510 -19.26 -16.51 -45.83
CA GLY A 510 -20.22 -15.72 -45.04
C GLY A 510 -20.25 -14.25 -45.45
N THR A 511 -20.98 -13.45 -44.69
CA THR A 511 -21.17 -12.02 -45.01
C THR A 511 -20.11 -11.18 -44.34
N GLN A 512 -19.34 -10.48 -45.17
CA GLN A 512 -18.31 -9.55 -44.75
C GLN A 512 -18.91 -8.18 -44.48
N TYR A 513 -18.78 -7.71 -43.24
CA TYR A 513 -19.18 -6.38 -42.83
C TYR A 513 -17.95 -5.47 -42.83
N SER A 514 -18.00 -4.34 -43.54
CA SER A 514 -16.88 -3.40 -43.66
C SER A 514 -17.34 -1.96 -43.39
N TYR A 515 -16.50 -1.17 -42.73
CA TYR A 515 -16.76 0.24 -42.41
C TYR A 515 -15.46 1.06 -42.34
N ILE A 516 -15.61 2.38 -42.44
CA ILE A 516 -14.55 3.34 -42.08
C ILE A 516 -14.92 3.90 -40.71
N GLN A 517 -13.99 3.83 -39.76
CA GLN A 517 -14.24 4.25 -38.38
C GLN A 517 -14.47 5.76 -38.32
N GLY A 518 -15.69 6.16 -37.97
CA GLY A 518 -16.02 7.55 -37.62
C GLY A 518 -15.73 7.84 -36.15
N GLU A 519 -15.72 9.13 -35.80
CA GLU A 519 -15.64 9.58 -34.40
C GLU A 519 -16.93 9.30 -33.62
N GLY A 520 -16.78 9.02 -32.34
CA GLY A 520 -17.86 8.77 -31.39
C GLY A 520 -18.37 7.34 -31.36
N VAL A 521 -19.49 7.14 -30.68
CA VAL A 521 -20.16 5.85 -30.57
C VAL A 521 -21.01 5.58 -31.81
N THR A 522 -20.79 4.44 -32.47
CA THR A 522 -21.74 3.90 -33.46
C THR A 522 -22.24 2.53 -33.01
N ALA A 523 -23.55 2.39 -32.83
CA ALA A 523 -24.19 1.12 -32.51
C ALA A 523 -24.80 0.48 -33.77
N VAL A 524 -24.57 -0.81 -33.99
CA VAL A 524 -25.13 -1.59 -35.09
C VAL A 524 -25.91 -2.75 -34.51
N LYS A 525 -27.23 -2.74 -34.70
CA LYS A 525 -28.13 -3.78 -34.23
C LYS A 525 -28.43 -4.75 -35.37
N PHE A 526 -28.07 -6.02 -35.19
CA PHE A 526 -28.34 -7.07 -36.16
C PHE A 526 -29.67 -7.79 -35.90
N SER A 527 -30.26 -8.38 -36.93
CA SER A 527 -31.57 -9.04 -36.85
C SER A 527 -31.58 -10.34 -36.04
N ASN A 528 -30.41 -10.90 -35.75
CA ASN A 528 -30.23 -12.02 -34.82
C ASN A 528 -30.10 -11.56 -33.35
N GLY A 529 -30.17 -10.26 -33.08
CA GLY A 529 -30.07 -9.68 -31.74
C GLY A 529 -28.69 -9.14 -31.38
N VAL A 530 -27.62 -9.59 -32.05
CA VAL A 530 -26.25 -9.14 -31.74
C VAL A 530 -26.14 -7.63 -31.88
N LEU A 531 -25.54 -6.98 -30.88
CA LEU A 531 -25.26 -5.56 -30.88
C LEU A 531 -23.75 -5.33 -31.02
N VAL A 532 -23.37 -4.52 -32.01
CA VAL A 532 -21.97 -4.17 -32.26
C VAL A 532 -21.77 -2.69 -32.00
N TYR A 533 -20.84 -2.34 -31.12
CA TYR A 533 -20.36 -0.97 -30.96
C TYR A 533 -19.06 -0.77 -31.74
N LEU A 534 -19.00 0.28 -32.57
CA LEU A 534 -17.83 0.68 -33.35
C LEU A 534 -17.34 2.04 -32.83
N LEU A 535 -16.11 2.08 -32.32
CA LEU A 535 -15.56 3.25 -31.62
C LEU A 535 -14.24 3.71 -32.24
N ASP A 536 -14.02 5.02 -32.34
CA ASP A 536 -12.66 5.52 -32.48
C ASP A 536 -11.89 5.32 -31.16
N LYS A 537 -10.55 5.34 -31.22
CA LYS A 537 -9.67 5.11 -30.06
C LYS A 537 -9.92 6.09 -28.90
N GLU A 538 -10.16 7.37 -29.16
CA GLU A 538 -10.38 8.35 -28.09
C GLU A 538 -11.74 8.14 -27.41
N THR A 539 -12.76 7.71 -28.15
CA THR A 539 -14.03 7.25 -27.56
C THR A 539 -13.83 5.97 -26.75
N ALA A 540 -13.10 4.98 -27.29
CA ALA A 540 -12.81 3.72 -26.61
C ALA A 540 -12.05 3.91 -25.28
N TRP A 541 -11.17 4.92 -25.22
CA TRP A 541 -10.48 5.34 -24.01
C TRP A 541 -11.41 5.75 -22.86
N ASN A 542 -12.67 6.10 -23.12
CA ASN A 542 -13.67 6.44 -22.09
C ASN A 542 -14.80 5.40 -22.01
N VAL A 543 -14.55 4.16 -22.44
CA VAL A 543 -15.45 3.01 -22.21
C VAL A 543 -15.00 2.22 -20.99
N PHE A 544 -15.96 1.82 -20.16
CA PHE A 544 -15.76 1.02 -18.96
C PHE A 544 -16.70 -0.18 -18.99
N ALA A 545 -16.21 -1.30 -18.45
CA ALA A 545 -17.01 -2.49 -18.21
C ALA A 545 -17.02 -2.79 -16.70
N PRO A 546 -17.73 -1.98 -15.87
CA PRO A 546 -17.75 -2.18 -14.43
C PRO A 546 -18.44 -3.51 -14.09
N PRO A 547 -17.81 -4.37 -13.28
CA PRO A 547 -18.44 -5.58 -12.81
C PRO A 547 -19.59 -5.23 -11.85
N THR A 548 -20.65 -6.03 -11.91
CA THR A 548 -21.80 -5.99 -10.99
C THR A 548 -21.59 -6.87 -9.76
N ILE A 549 -20.44 -7.55 -9.69
CA ILE A 549 -20.02 -8.43 -8.59
C ILE A 549 -18.64 -8.01 -8.07
N LEU A 550 -18.31 -8.44 -6.85
CA LEU A 550 -17.02 -8.19 -6.19
C LEU A 550 -16.09 -9.42 -6.32
N SER A 551 -15.77 -9.81 -7.56
CA SER A 551 -14.83 -10.90 -7.88
C SER A 551 -13.67 -10.39 -8.73
N PRO A 552 -12.39 -10.74 -8.48
CA PRO A 552 -11.29 -10.34 -9.34
C PRO A 552 -11.40 -10.86 -10.78
N THR A 553 -11.99 -12.03 -10.96
CA THR A 553 -12.39 -12.57 -12.27
C THR A 553 -13.80 -12.13 -12.61
N VAL A 554 -14.01 -11.64 -13.83
CA VAL A 554 -15.31 -11.13 -14.30
C VAL A 554 -15.67 -11.86 -15.58
N ALA A 555 -16.80 -12.55 -15.57
CA ALA A 555 -17.34 -13.16 -16.78
C ALA A 555 -18.09 -12.11 -17.64
N PRO A 556 -18.24 -12.36 -18.95
CA PRO A 556 -18.92 -11.44 -19.87
C PRO A 556 -20.38 -11.08 -19.50
N ASN A 557 -21.05 -11.93 -18.71
CA ASN A 557 -22.41 -11.69 -18.21
C ASN A 557 -22.45 -11.04 -16.82
N GLU A 558 -21.29 -10.68 -16.26
CA GLU A 558 -21.17 -10.12 -14.91
C GLU A 558 -20.76 -8.63 -14.91
N HIS A 559 -20.62 -8.02 -16.08
CA HIS A 559 -20.40 -6.57 -16.23
C HIS A 559 -21.46 -5.92 -17.12
N ILE A 560 -21.61 -4.62 -16.99
CA ILE A 560 -22.38 -3.78 -17.91
C ILE A 560 -21.42 -2.91 -18.73
N LEU A 561 -21.92 -2.18 -19.73
CA LEU A 561 -21.10 -1.24 -20.50
C LEU A 561 -21.49 0.20 -20.18
N VAL A 562 -20.49 1.04 -19.91
CA VAL A 562 -20.65 2.47 -19.63
C VAL A 562 -19.68 3.27 -20.49
N PHE A 563 -20.20 4.26 -21.23
CA PHE A 563 -19.45 5.07 -22.19
C PHE A 563 -19.49 6.54 -21.78
N GLY A 564 -18.36 7.23 -21.83
CA GLY A 564 -18.29 8.70 -21.73
C GLY A 564 -17.48 9.23 -20.55
N PRO A 565 -17.86 8.96 -19.29
CA PRO A 565 -17.24 9.55 -18.10
C PRO A 565 -15.71 9.42 -18.03
N TYR A 566 -15.06 10.31 -17.29
CA TYR A 566 -13.62 10.23 -17.02
C TYR A 566 -13.22 8.96 -16.27
N LEU A 567 -14.03 8.53 -15.29
CA LEU A 567 -13.84 7.29 -14.54
C LEU A 567 -15.17 6.69 -14.09
N VAL A 568 -15.31 5.37 -14.22
CA VAL A 568 -16.38 4.60 -13.59
C VAL A 568 -15.76 3.63 -12.59
N ARG A 569 -15.91 3.91 -11.28
CA ARG A 569 -15.32 3.14 -10.18
C ARG A 569 -16.04 1.81 -9.96
N GLY A 570 -17.36 1.81 -10.12
CA GLY A 570 -18.18 0.63 -9.93
C GLY A 570 -19.63 0.88 -10.32
N ALA A 571 -20.38 -0.22 -10.49
CA ALA A 571 -21.80 -0.19 -10.79
C ALA A 571 -22.54 -1.28 -10.00
N SER A 572 -23.78 -1.01 -9.63
CA SER A 572 -24.70 -2.03 -9.10
C SER A 572 -26.11 -1.78 -9.62
N ILE A 573 -26.91 -2.84 -9.73
CA ILE A 573 -28.31 -2.74 -10.18
C ILE A 573 -29.21 -3.01 -8.97
N LYS A 574 -30.11 -2.07 -8.67
CA LYS A 574 -31.13 -2.21 -7.63
C LYS A 574 -32.50 -1.91 -8.25
N HIS A 575 -33.34 -2.93 -8.35
CA HIS A 575 -34.70 -2.82 -8.90
C HIS A 575 -34.69 -2.21 -10.32
N ASP A 576 -35.28 -1.03 -10.51
CA ASP A 576 -35.39 -0.32 -11.79
C ASP A 576 -34.26 0.68 -12.03
N THR A 577 -33.24 0.71 -11.17
CA THR A 577 -32.17 1.72 -11.17
C THR A 577 -30.78 1.08 -11.21
N VAL A 578 -29.94 1.56 -12.12
CA VAL A 578 -28.49 1.29 -12.09
C VAL A 578 -27.79 2.41 -11.32
N GLU A 579 -27.08 2.04 -10.25
CA GLU A 579 -26.24 2.94 -9.46
C GLU A 579 -24.81 2.88 -9.98
N ILE A 580 -24.26 4.04 -10.34
CA ILE A 580 -22.91 4.20 -10.84
C ILE A 580 -22.15 5.16 -9.92
N VAL A 581 -20.95 4.76 -9.54
CA VAL A 581 -20.00 5.60 -8.81
C VAL A 581 -18.86 5.93 -9.76
N GLY A 582 -18.54 7.21 -9.91
CA GLY A 582 -17.52 7.65 -10.84
C GLY A 582 -17.13 9.12 -10.69
N ASP A 583 -16.23 9.56 -11.57
CA ASP A 583 -15.60 10.87 -11.48
C ASP A 583 -15.61 11.56 -12.84
N ASP A 584 -15.77 12.88 -12.84
CA ASP A 584 -15.75 13.72 -14.03
C ASP A 584 -15.18 15.12 -13.75
N SER A 585 -14.31 15.59 -14.65
CA SER A 585 -13.80 16.97 -14.63
C SER A 585 -14.66 17.93 -15.44
N LYS A 586 -15.43 17.42 -16.39
CA LYS A 586 -16.32 18.16 -17.28
C LYS A 586 -17.67 17.45 -17.39
N SER A 587 -18.73 18.20 -17.63
CA SER A 587 -20.05 17.64 -17.90
C SER A 587 -19.97 16.77 -19.16
N THR A 588 -20.38 15.51 -19.02
CA THR A 588 -20.11 14.47 -20.01
C THR A 588 -21.38 13.70 -20.33
N SER A 589 -21.57 13.37 -21.62
CA SER A 589 -22.63 12.45 -22.03
C SER A 589 -22.29 11.05 -21.53
N ILE A 590 -23.21 10.42 -20.83
CA ILE A 590 -23.08 9.03 -20.37
C ILE A 590 -24.04 8.14 -21.15
N GLU A 591 -23.55 7.03 -21.70
CA GLU A 591 -24.39 5.95 -22.24
C GLU A 591 -24.16 4.66 -21.44
N ILE A 592 -25.23 3.97 -21.07
CA ILE A 592 -25.19 2.76 -20.25
C ILE A 592 -26.02 1.66 -20.90
N TYR A 593 -25.40 0.51 -21.16
CA TYR A 593 -26.08 -0.69 -21.62
C TYR A 593 -26.05 -1.75 -20.52
N THR A 594 -27.19 -1.98 -19.86
CA THR A 594 -27.34 -2.98 -18.80
C THR A 594 -27.82 -4.34 -19.30
N GLY A 595 -28.52 -4.35 -20.44
CA GLY A 595 -29.26 -5.51 -20.94
C GLY A 595 -30.35 -6.02 -19.99
N ASP A 596 -30.80 -5.17 -19.06
CA ASP A 596 -31.97 -5.45 -18.22
C ASP A 596 -33.07 -4.46 -18.55
N GLU A 597 -34.13 -4.95 -19.20
CA GLU A 597 -35.26 -4.13 -19.62
C GLU A 597 -36.01 -3.49 -18.44
N HIS A 598 -35.85 -3.99 -17.21
CA HIS A 598 -36.47 -3.41 -16.02
C HIS A 598 -35.73 -2.16 -15.54
N VAL A 599 -34.46 -1.98 -15.91
CA VAL A 599 -33.69 -0.79 -15.55
C VAL A 599 -34.13 0.39 -16.42
N LYS A 600 -34.72 1.40 -15.77
CA LYS A 600 -35.25 2.62 -16.41
C LYS A 600 -34.59 3.90 -15.92
N LYS A 601 -33.82 3.84 -14.84
CA LYS A 601 -33.21 4.99 -14.18
C LYS A 601 -31.72 4.78 -13.96
N VAL A 602 -30.99 5.89 -13.90
CA VAL A 602 -29.57 5.92 -13.58
C VAL A 602 -29.36 6.83 -12.38
N SER A 603 -28.63 6.34 -11.38
CA SER A 603 -28.09 7.15 -10.30
C SER A 603 -26.59 7.30 -10.49
N TRP A 604 -26.09 8.53 -10.53
CA TRP A 604 -24.69 8.88 -10.55
C TRP A 604 -24.28 9.48 -9.21
N ASN A 605 -23.33 8.85 -8.52
CA ASN A 605 -22.85 9.27 -7.19
C ASN A 605 -24.00 9.52 -6.19
N GLY A 606 -25.02 8.65 -6.21
CA GLY A 606 -26.19 8.74 -5.34
C GLY A 606 -27.31 9.67 -5.81
N ASN A 607 -27.11 10.43 -6.90
CA ASN A 607 -28.11 11.35 -7.45
C ASN A 607 -28.73 10.79 -8.72
N LEU A 608 -30.06 10.86 -8.85
CA LEU A 608 -30.72 10.48 -10.11
C LEU A 608 -30.38 11.49 -11.21
N ILE A 609 -30.08 10.99 -12.40
CA ILE A 609 -29.89 11.81 -13.60
C ILE A 609 -31.02 11.55 -14.60
N ASP A 610 -31.35 12.57 -15.38
CA ASP A 610 -32.32 12.43 -16.46
C ASP A 610 -31.73 11.58 -17.59
N THR A 611 -32.43 10.51 -17.94
CA THR A 611 -32.01 9.60 -19.01
C THR A 611 -33.14 9.30 -19.98
N ARG A 612 -32.77 9.00 -21.23
CA ARG A 612 -33.68 8.47 -22.25
C ARG A 612 -33.17 7.16 -22.82
N ALA A 613 -34.06 6.26 -23.18
CA ALA A 613 -33.68 5.04 -23.89
C ALA A 613 -33.29 5.35 -25.34
N THR A 614 -32.26 4.67 -25.84
CA THR A 614 -31.88 4.65 -27.25
C THR A 614 -32.74 3.64 -28.01
N ALA A 615 -32.73 3.71 -29.35
CA ALA A 615 -33.46 2.77 -30.21
C ALA A 615 -32.94 1.32 -30.11
N TYR A 616 -31.73 1.14 -29.55
CA TYR A 616 -31.06 -0.15 -29.44
C TYR A 616 -30.88 -0.60 -27.98
N GLY A 617 -31.50 0.06 -26.99
CA GLY A 617 -31.71 -0.48 -25.65
C GLY A 617 -30.88 0.14 -24.52
N SER A 618 -29.84 0.92 -24.83
CA SER A 618 -29.07 1.66 -23.82
C SER A 618 -29.84 2.85 -23.25
N LEU A 619 -29.40 3.36 -22.09
CA LEU A 619 -29.84 4.61 -21.50
C LEU A 619 -28.77 5.68 -21.74
N ILE A 620 -29.16 6.86 -22.22
CA ILE A 620 -28.28 8.01 -22.41
C ILE A 620 -28.72 9.19 -21.55
N GLY A 621 -27.77 9.87 -20.91
CA GLY A 621 -27.97 11.07 -20.10
C GLY A 621 -26.71 11.94 -20.05
N THR A 622 -26.68 12.87 -19.10
CA THR A 622 -25.52 13.75 -18.86
C THR A 622 -25.15 13.70 -17.39
N VAL A 623 -23.87 13.53 -17.10
CA VAL A 623 -23.31 13.62 -15.74
C VAL A 623 -22.58 14.96 -15.56
N PRO A 624 -22.65 15.56 -14.36
CA PRO A 624 -22.03 16.86 -14.10
C PRO A 624 -20.51 16.73 -13.89
N GLY A 625 -19.76 17.74 -14.33
CA GLY A 625 -18.33 17.89 -14.02
C GLY A 625 -18.03 19.01 -13.04
N ALA A 626 -16.74 19.36 -12.96
CA ALA A 626 -16.20 20.40 -12.08
C ALA A 626 -15.75 21.65 -12.84
N GLU A 627 -16.06 21.78 -14.13
CA GLU A 627 -15.59 22.86 -15.01
C GLU A 627 -15.99 24.25 -14.51
N ASP A 628 -17.19 24.39 -13.97
CA ASP A 628 -17.77 25.65 -13.47
C ASP A 628 -17.35 25.99 -12.03
N ILE A 629 -16.60 25.10 -11.36
CA ILE A 629 -16.18 25.29 -9.96
C ILE A 629 -14.86 26.06 -9.92
N GLU A 630 -14.80 27.20 -9.23
CA GLU A 630 -13.55 27.93 -9.01
C GLU A 630 -12.88 27.45 -7.71
N ILE A 631 -11.63 27.00 -7.81
CA ILE A 631 -10.85 26.58 -6.62
C ILE A 631 -10.10 27.80 -6.08
N SER A 632 -10.54 28.30 -4.91
CA SER A 632 -9.84 29.37 -4.19
C SER A 632 -8.88 28.76 -3.17
N LEU A 633 -7.58 29.03 -3.34
CA LEU A 633 -6.55 28.61 -2.38
C LEU A 633 -6.05 29.82 -1.58
N PRO A 634 -5.84 29.68 -0.26
CA PRO A 634 -5.40 30.78 0.59
C PRO A 634 -3.97 31.22 0.27
N SER A 635 -3.68 32.50 0.46
CA SER A 635 -2.31 33.01 0.39
C SER A 635 -1.54 32.66 1.67
N LEU A 636 -0.28 32.25 1.50
CA LEU A 636 0.61 31.90 2.61
C LEU A 636 1.40 33.14 3.05
N SER A 637 0.75 34.06 3.76
CA SER A 637 1.34 35.36 4.13
C SER A 637 1.73 35.49 5.61
N SER A 638 1.10 34.72 6.50
CA SER A 638 1.28 34.83 7.96
C SER A 638 2.33 33.84 8.47
N TRP A 639 3.61 34.15 8.26
CA TRP A 639 4.73 33.29 8.66
C TRP A 639 5.34 33.72 9.99
N LYS A 640 5.73 32.72 10.77
CA LYS A 640 6.60 32.88 11.92
C LYS A 640 7.91 32.14 11.67
N ALA A 641 9.02 32.71 12.09
CA ALA A 641 10.36 32.16 11.90
C ALA A 641 11.11 32.01 13.23
N GLN A 642 11.81 30.89 13.38
CA GLN A 642 12.68 30.61 14.52
C GLN A 642 14.03 30.08 14.03
N ASP A 643 15.08 30.25 14.84
CA ASP A 643 16.39 29.67 14.56
C ASP A 643 16.31 28.15 14.61
N THR A 644 16.79 27.49 13.55
CA THR A 644 16.83 26.01 13.47
C THR A 644 18.24 25.45 13.66
N LEU A 645 19.25 26.32 13.76
CA LEU A 645 20.66 25.98 13.93
C LEU A 645 21.30 26.72 15.14
N PRO A 646 20.67 26.74 16.34
CA PRO A 646 21.24 27.40 17.52
C PRO A 646 22.62 26.84 17.91
N GLU A 647 22.98 25.66 17.41
CA GLU A 647 24.26 24.99 17.61
C GLU A 647 25.42 25.61 16.85
N ILE A 648 25.19 26.60 16.00
CA ILE A 648 26.29 27.42 15.48
C ILE A 648 26.91 28.25 16.61
N SER A 649 26.10 28.63 17.62
CA SER A 649 26.62 29.36 18.78
C SER A 649 27.70 28.55 19.52
N PRO A 650 28.85 29.17 19.85
CA PRO A 650 29.85 28.52 20.68
C PRO A 650 29.34 28.22 22.10
N ASP A 651 28.35 28.98 22.57
CA ASP A 651 27.81 28.88 23.92
C ASP A 651 26.61 27.92 24.02
N TYR A 652 26.23 27.28 22.90
CA TYR A 652 25.19 26.24 22.89
C TYR A 652 25.57 25.04 23.77
N ASP A 653 24.64 24.63 24.64
CA ASP A 653 24.81 23.47 25.51
C ASP A 653 24.50 22.15 24.76
N ASP A 654 25.58 21.46 24.37
CA ASP A 654 25.55 20.14 23.75
C ASP A 654 25.77 19.00 24.76
N SER A 655 25.65 19.24 26.08
CA SER A 655 25.92 18.23 27.12
C SER A 655 25.05 16.97 27.02
N ARG A 656 23.85 17.10 26.46
CA ARG A 656 22.88 16.01 26.25
C ARG A 656 23.13 15.20 24.97
N TRP A 657 24.06 15.63 24.12
CA TRP A 657 24.29 14.99 22.83
C TRP A 657 25.11 13.72 22.97
N THR A 658 24.96 12.83 21.99
CA THR A 658 25.69 11.58 21.93
C THR A 658 27.18 11.85 21.75
N ILE A 659 28.00 11.32 22.65
CA ILE A 659 29.46 11.44 22.58
C ILE A 659 30.00 10.47 21.53
N CYS A 660 30.77 10.99 20.57
CA CYS A 660 31.49 10.18 19.61
C CYS A 660 32.82 9.72 20.20
N ASN A 661 32.85 8.54 20.81
CA ASN A 661 34.05 7.96 21.44
C ASN A 661 34.42 6.58 20.90
N LYS A 662 33.74 6.08 19.86
CA LYS A 662 34.04 4.77 19.28
C LYS A 662 35.36 4.83 18.54
N THR A 663 36.22 3.83 18.78
CA THR A 663 37.50 3.65 18.07
C THR A 663 37.43 2.57 17.00
N THR A 664 36.28 1.92 16.86
CA THR A 664 35.99 0.87 15.88
C THR A 664 34.56 1.07 15.37
N SER A 665 34.29 0.62 14.15
CA SER A 665 32.97 0.65 13.52
C SER A 665 32.51 -0.77 13.21
N VAL A 666 31.19 -0.97 13.15
CA VAL A 666 30.62 -2.20 12.55
C VAL A 666 30.71 -2.18 11.03
N ASN A 667 30.92 -1.00 10.44
CA ASN A 667 31.10 -0.83 9.02
C ASN A 667 32.47 -1.35 8.55
N SER A 668 32.51 -1.98 7.37
CA SER A 668 33.75 -2.48 6.78
C SER A 668 34.62 -1.37 6.16
N ILE A 669 34.04 -0.20 5.89
CA ILE A 669 34.80 0.99 5.47
C ILE A 669 35.54 1.56 6.67
N ALA A 670 36.86 1.66 6.54
CA ALA A 670 37.70 2.24 7.58
C ALA A 670 37.47 3.77 7.69
N PRO A 671 37.33 4.30 8.91
CA PRO A 671 37.27 5.74 9.11
C PRO A 671 38.61 6.39 8.75
N LEU A 672 38.56 7.60 8.19
CA LEU A 672 39.75 8.37 7.82
C LEU A 672 40.39 9.09 9.02
N SER A 673 39.69 9.16 10.15
CA SER A 673 40.19 9.66 11.43
C SER A 673 39.48 8.99 12.62
N LEU A 674 40.05 9.07 13.82
CA LEU A 674 39.39 8.66 15.06
C LEU A 674 39.04 9.88 15.95
N PRO A 675 37.96 9.82 16.75
CA PRO A 675 36.98 8.72 16.88
C PRO A 675 36.15 8.53 15.60
N VAL A 676 35.41 7.43 15.49
CA VAL A 676 34.50 7.17 14.38
C VAL A 676 33.37 8.22 14.39
N LEU A 677 33.04 8.78 13.23
CA LEU A 677 32.02 9.81 13.05
C LEU A 677 30.90 9.41 12.06
N TYR A 678 30.72 8.10 11.85
CA TYR A 678 29.59 7.57 11.09
C TYR A 678 28.32 7.69 11.91
N SER A 679 27.30 8.34 11.37
CA SER A 679 26.03 8.60 12.08
C SER A 679 25.31 7.32 12.49
N GLY A 680 25.31 6.30 11.63
CA GLY A 680 24.69 5.00 11.90
C GLY A 680 25.30 4.25 13.08
N ASP A 681 26.58 4.50 13.41
CA ASP A 681 27.20 3.92 14.61
C ASP A 681 26.62 4.51 15.90
N TYR A 682 25.94 5.65 15.84
CA TYR A 682 25.37 6.34 16.99
C TYR A 682 23.83 6.32 16.99
N GLY A 683 23.22 5.46 16.16
CA GLY A 683 21.76 5.27 16.12
C GLY A 683 21.01 6.38 15.38
N TYR A 684 21.67 7.10 14.47
CA TYR A 684 21.05 8.15 13.66
C TYR A 684 21.15 7.83 12.18
N HIS A 685 20.04 7.41 11.58
CA HIS A 685 20.05 6.78 10.25
C HIS A 685 19.45 7.64 9.13
N THR A 686 18.65 8.66 9.45
CA THR A 686 17.91 9.47 8.46
C THR A 686 17.97 10.98 8.72
N GLY A 687 17.79 11.78 7.67
CA GLY A 687 17.76 13.25 7.71
C GLY A 687 19.08 13.92 8.10
N THR A 688 19.05 15.23 8.33
CA THR A 688 20.23 16.04 8.65
C THR A 688 20.93 15.59 9.93
N LYS A 689 22.26 15.74 10.02
CA LYS A 689 23.05 15.49 11.24
C LYS A 689 23.88 16.71 11.62
N ILE A 690 24.17 16.86 12.90
CA ILE A 690 25.02 17.93 13.42
C ILE A 690 26.12 17.33 14.29
N TYR A 691 27.36 17.77 14.06
CA TYR A 691 28.56 17.36 14.78
C TYR A 691 29.21 18.57 15.45
N ARG A 692 29.75 18.38 16.66
CA ARG A 692 30.54 19.39 17.38
C ARG A 692 31.86 18.79 17.85
N GLY A 693 32.95 19.23 17.24
CA GLY A 693 34.32 18.82 17.55
C GLY A 693 35.04 19.87 18.38
N ARG A 694 35.46 19.53 19.60
CA ARG A 694 36.15 20.43 20.52
C ARG A 694 37.66 20.25 20.46
N PHE A 695 38.41 21.33 20.65
CA PHE A 695 39.88 21.30 20.76
C PHE A 695 40.41 22.54 21.51
N ASP A 696 41.65 22.45 22.00
CA ASP A 696 42.31 23.54 22.71
C ASP A 696 43.45 24.17 21.91
N GLY A 697 43.80 25.41 22.26
CA GLY A 697 44.92 26.16 21.68
C GLY A 697 44.56 26.96 20.42
N GLN A 698 45.51 27.81 20.00
CA GLN A 698 45.35 28.74 18.87
C GLN A 698 46.27 28.41 17.69
N ASN A 699 46.99 27.29 17.74
CA ASN A 699 47.96 26.90 16.71
C ASN A 699 47.29 26.29 15.47
N ALA A 700 46.03 25.85 15.57
CA ALA A 700 45.32 25.25 14.46
C ALA A 700 45.05 26.29 13.36
N THR A 701 45.49 26.02 12.13
CA THR A 701 45.28 26.90 10.95
C THR A 701 44.09 26.47 10.09
N GLY A 702 43.50 25.31 10.36
CA GLY A 702 42.38 24.77 9.62
C GLY A 702 42.00 23.36 10.04
N ALA A 703 41.07 22.76 9.30
CA ALA A 703 40.69 21.36 9.42
C ALA A 703 40.49 20.73 8.03
N ASN A 704 41.00 19.52 7.83
CA ASN A 704 40.66 18.70 6.68
C ASN A 704 39.46 17.83 7.04
N VAL A 705 38.37 17.94 6.28
CA VAL A 705 37.10 17.25 6.55
C VAL A 705 36.65 16.51 5.29
N THR A 706 36.25 15.25 5.45
CA THR A 706 35.66 14.43 4.38
C THR A 706 34.29 13.94 4.83
N VAL A 707 33.29 14.07 3.97
CA VAL A 707 31.87 13.82 4.27
C VAL A 707 31.23 12.96 3.17
N GLN A 708 30.34 12.05 3.56
CA GLN A 708 29.57 11.19 2.65
C GLN A 708 28.13 11.10 3.15
N ASN A 709 27.15 11.58 2.36
CA ASN A 709 25.72 11.57 2.75
C ASN A 709 24.74 11.18 1.64
N GLY A 710 25.26 10.58 0.56
CA GLY A 710 24.54 10.39 -0.70
C GLY A 710 24.86 11.50 -1.69
N VAL A 711 24.69 11.22 -2.99
CA VAL A 711 24.89 12.24 -4.04
C VAL A 711 23.95 13.42 -3.83
N ALA A 712 24.31 14.59 -4.37
CA ALA A 712 23.62 15.87 -4.19
C ALA A 712 23.62 16.45 -2.77
N ALA A 713 23.94 15.69 -1.72
CA ALA A 713 23.95 16.18 -0.35
C ALA A 713 25.07 17.20 -0.09
N GLY A 714 24.71 18.33 0.52
CA GLY A 714 25.65 19.37 0.97
C GLY A 714 26.04 19.29 2.45
N TRP A 715 27.03 20.08 2.86
CA TRP A 715 27.40 20.29 4.26
C TRP A 715 28.10 21.64 4.47
N ALA A 716 28.04 22.18 5.69
CA ALA A 716 28.73 23.42 6.05
C ALA A 716 29.29 23.38 7.48
N ALA A 717 30.27 24.24 7.76
CA ALA A 717 31.01 24.26 9.02
C ALA A 717 31.25 25.67 9.58
N TRP A 718 31.27 25.74 10.92
CA TRP A 718 31.51 26.96 11.68
C TRP A 718 32.53 26.71 12.81
N LEU A 719 33.50 27.60 12.96
CA LEU A 719 34.43 27.62 14.09
C LEU A 719 34.02 28.72 15.07
N ASN A 720 33.62 28.32 16.29
CA ASN A 720 33.17 29.24 17.34
C ASN A 720 32.09 30.23 16.87
N GLY A 721 31.19 29.78 15.99
CA GLY A 721 30.13 30.58 15.37
C GLY A 721 30.50 31.31 14.07
N ALA A 722 31.78 31.36 13.69
CA ALA A 722 32.19 31.94 12.42
C ALA A 722 32.16 30.88 11.30
N TYR A 723 31.49 31.16 10.18
CA TYR A 723 31.50 30.27 9.01
C TYR A 723 32.93 30.08 8.47
N VAL A 724 33.30 28.83 8.18
CA VAL A 724 34.66 28.46 7.72
C VAL A 724 34.69 27.65 6.42
N GLY A 725 33.53 27.40 5.82
CA GLY A 725 33.39 26.69 4.54
C GLY A 725 32.51 25.45 4.61
N GLY A 726 32.47 24.72 3.51
CA GLY A 726 31.59 23.57 3.29
C GLY A 726 31.57 23.16 1.82
N PHE A 727 30.63 22.28 1.47
CA PHE A 727 30.38 21.83 0.11
C PHE A 727 28.89 21.87 -0.18
N SER A 728 28.47 22.55 -1.25
CA SER A 728 27.05 22.79 -1.51
C SER A 728 26.29 21.58 -2.08
N GLY A 729 26.98 20.50 -2.45
CA GLY A 729 26.38 19.31 -3.06
C GLY A 729 26.60 19.24 -4.57
N ASP A 730 26.64 18.02 -5.10
CA ASP A 730 26.91 17.73 -6.51
C ASP A 730 26.24 16.38 -6.87
N PRO A 731 25.39 16.33 -7.92
CA PRO A 731 24.63 15.13 -8.27
C PRO A 731 25.51 13.96 -8.73
N ASP A 732 26.79 14.21 -9.05
CA ASP A 732 27.72 13.19 -9.53
C ASP A 732 28.72 12.70 -8.46
N LYS A 733 28.73 13.31 -7.26
CA LYS A 733 29.71 13.00 -6.20
C LYS A 733 29.06 12.33 -5.00
N VAL A 734 29.46 11.09 -4.74
CA VAL A 734 29.03 10.30 -3.56
C VAL A 734 29.62 10.81 -2.25
N ALA A 735 30.81 11.42 -2.29
CA ALA A 735 31.51 11.98 -1.14
C ALA A 735 32.23 13.28 -1.53
N SER A 736 32.47 14.15 -0.56
CA SER A 736 33.18 15.42 -0.74
C SER A 736 34.24 15.63 0.34
N TRP A 737 35.25 16.44 0.04
CA TRP A 737 36.31 16.80 0.97
C TRP A 737 36.65 18.28 0.84
N GLU A 738 36.90 18.94 1.96
CA GLU A 738 37.30 20.35 1.99
C GLU A 738 38.36 20.61 3.05
N VAL A 739 39.22 21.59 2.75
CA VAL A 739 40.18 22.13 3.71
C VAL A 739 39.64 23.45 4.25
N LEU A 740 39.01 23.37 5.42
CA LEU A 740 38.47 24.51 6.15
C LEU A 740 39.61 25.38 6.66
N LYS A 741 39.54 26.69 6.44
CA LYS A 741 40.57 27.64 6.87
C LYS A 741 40.13 28.35 8.14
N PHE A 742 40.98 28.35 9.16
CA PHE A 742 40.69 29.02 10.42
C PHE A 742 41.34 30.40 10.45
N ASN A 743 40.53 31.41 10.77
CA ASN A 743 41.05 32.72 11.10
C ASN A 743 41.56 32.71 12.55
N HIS A 744 42.82 33.11 12.76
CA HIS A 744 43.43 33.13 14.09
C HIS A 744 42.65 34.01 15.09
N SER A 745 41.94 35.04 14.61
CA SER A 745 41.10 35.89 15.47
C SER A 745 39.84 35.18 16.02
N SER A 746 39.40 34.09 15.39
CA SER A 746 38.25 33.30 15.84
C SER A 746 38.63 32.21 16.86
N LEU A 747 39.93 31.96 17.07
CA LEU A 747 40.42 30.92 17.98
C LEU A 747 40.52 31.39 19.43
N ARG A 748 40.04 30.56 20.33
CA ARG A 748 40.13 30.70 21.78
C ARG A 748 41.34 29.91 22.30
N SER A 749 41.83 30.27 23.48
CA SER A 749 42.94 29.53 24.12
C SER A 749 42.52 28.12 24.57
N ARG A 750 41.24 27.94 24.90
CA ARG A 750 40.60 26.68 25.25
C ARG A 750 39.18 26.62 24.71
N ASP A 751 38.61 25.43 24.64
CA ASP A 751 37.21 25.18 24.28
C ASP A 751 36.81 25.75 22.91
N ASN A 752 37.70 25.63 21.91
CA ASN A 752 37.28 25.85 20.53
C ASN A 752 36.28 24.77 20.13
N VAL A 753 35.29 25.13 19.32
CA VAL A 753 34.30 24.21 18.77
C VAL A 753 34.14 24.40 17.28
N LEU A 754 34.32 23.31 16.54
CA LEU A 754 33.98 23.19 15.13
C LEU A 754 32.61 22.51 15.02
N THR A 755 31.58 23.26 14.65
CA THR A 755 30.24 22.74 14.34
C THR A 755 30.19 22.39 12.86
N ILE A 756 29.76 21.17 12.52
CA ILE A 756 29.57 20.72 11.13
C ILE A 756 28.14 20.18 10.99
N ILE A 757 27.41 20.70 10.02
CA ILE A 757 26.04 20.27 9.70
C ILE A 757 26.07 19.58 8.35
N THR A 758 25.40 18.43 8.25
CA THR A 758 25.40 17.61 7.04
C THR A 758 23.98 17.29 6.58
N ASP A 759 23.68 17.56 5.31
CA ASP A 759 22.45 17.13 4.65
C ASP A 759 22.40 15.60 4.47
N TYR A 760 21.26 15.07 4.01
CA TYR A 760 21.02 13.65 3.79
C TYR A 760 20.08 13.43 2.60
N THR A 761 20.51 12.67 1.61
CA THR A 761 19.73 12.35 0.39
C THR A 761 19.34 10.87 0.28
N GLY A 762 19.50 10.11 1.37
CA GLY A 762 19.15 8.67 1.41
C GLY A 762 20.36 7.74 1.55
N HIS A 763 20.10 6.44 1.72
CA HIS A 763 21.09 5.37 1.64
C HIS A 763 21.15 4.75 0.24
N ASP A 764 22.34 4.34 -0.19
CA ASP A 764 22.55 3.79 -1.53
C ASP A 764 21.88 2.40 -1.69
N GLN A 765 21.55 2.03 -2.93
CA GLN A 765 21.12 0.66 -3.26
C GLN A 765 22.32 -0.30 -3.26
N ASN A 766 22.07 -1.61 -3.20
CA ASN A 766 23.12 -2.62 -3.09
C ASN A 766 24.11 -2.62 -4.28
N SER A 767 23.67 -2.24 -5.47
CA SER A 767 24.53 -2.23 -6.67
C SER A 767 25.52 -1.05 -6.73
N GLN A 768 25.43 -0.09 -5.81
CA GLN A 768 26.27 1.11 -5.83
C GLN A 768 27.65 0.84 -5.21
N LYS A 769 28.69 1.51 -5.71
CA LYS A 769 30.06 1.39 -5.18
C LYS A 769 30.31 2.46 -4.10
N PRO A 770 31.25 2.28 -3.16
CA PRO A 770 32.18 1.15 -3.03
C PRO A 770 31.58 -0.17 -2.53
N ILE A 771 30.59 -0.16 -1.62
CA ILE A 771 30.03 -1.41 -1.04
C ILE A 771 28.50 -1.51 -1.17
N GLY A 772 27.79 -0.41 -1.43
CA GLY A 772 26.33 -0.42 -1.67
C GLY A 772 25.58 0.13 -0.48
N THR A 773 24.61 -0.62 0.05
CA THR A 773 23.74 -0.13 1.13
C THR A 773 24.52 0.26 2.39
N GLN A 774 25.67 -0.38 2.61
CA GLN A 774 26.58 -0.15 3.74
C GLN A 774 27.42 1.11 3.64
N ASN A 775 27.34 1.87 2.56
CA ASN A 775 28.08 3.13 2.47
C ASN A 775 27.71 4.04 3.66
N PRO A 776 28.65 4.39 4.55
CA PRO A 776 28.36 5.14 5.77
C PRO A 776 27.84 6.53 5.45
N ARG A 777 27.10 7.09 6.41
CA ARG A 777 26.59 8.47 6.38
C ARG A 777 27.23 9.29 7.48
N GLY A 778 27.63 10.52 7.19
CA GLY A 778 28.26 11.44 8.15
C GLY A 778 29.68 11.86 7.74
N ILE A 779 30.52 12.07 8.75
CA ILE A 779 31.91 12.50 8.55
C ILE A 779 32.80 11.26 8.41
N MET A 780 33.47 11.12 7.27
CA MET A 780 34.44 10.06 7.02
C MET A 780 35.73 10.27 7.79
N GLY A 781 36.16 11.52 7.94
CA GLY A 781 37.20 11.92 8.87
C GLY A 781 37.36 13.42 8.98
N ALA A 782 37.91 13.86 10.10
CA ALA A 782 38.20 15.25 10.43
C ALA A 782 39.52 15.37 11.21
N THR A 783 40.48 16.13 10.67
CA THR A 783 41.80 16.33 11.30
C THR A 783 42.20 17.81 11.31
N LEU A 784 42.74 18.29 12.42
CA LEU A 784 43.27 19.65 12.54
C LEU A 784 44.58 19.83 11.74
N ILE A 785 44.78 21.03 11.20
CA ILE A 785 45.98 21.46 10.47
C ILE A 785 46.69 22.51 11.33
N GLY A 786 48.03 22.55 11.36
CA GLY A 786 48.81 23.54 12.11
C GLY A 786 49.12 23.17 13.57
N GLY A 787 48.58 22.05 14.06
CA GLY A 787 48.91 21.45 15.36
C GLY A 787 47.71 21.28 16.30
N GLY A 788 47.79 20.30 17.20
CA GLY A 788 46.70 19.91 18.10
C GLY A 788 45.87 18.73 17.58
N ASN A 789 44.94 18.23 18.41
CA ASN A 789 43.96 17.20 18.06
C ASN A 789 42.59 17.60 18.62
N PHE A 790 41.51 17.09 18.00
CA PHE A 790 40.20 17.15 18.62
C PHE A 790 40.20 16.35 19.93
N THR A 791 39.65 16.94 20.99
CA THR A 791 39.57 16.38 22.34
C THR A 791 38.23 15.69 22.62
N LEU A 792 37.16 16.13 21.96
CA LEU A 792 35.82 15.56 22.09
C LEU A 792 35.02 15.78 20.80
N TRP A 793 34.29 14.76 20.37
CA TRP A 793 33.25 14.91 19.36
C TRP A 793 31.89 14.55 19.95
N ARG A 794 30.87 15.30 19.55
CA ARG A 794 29.46 14.97 19.81
C ARG A 794 28.66 15.00 18.52
N ILE A 795 27.60 14.22 18.46
CA ILE A 795 26.66 14.14 17.33
C ILE A 795 25.21 14.22 17.82
N GLN A 796 24.38 14.85 17.01
CA GLN A 796 22.92 14.80 17.13
C GLN A 796 22.29 14.54 15.76
N GLY A 797 21.37 13.57 15.72
CA GLY A 797 20.43 13.34 14.61
C GLY A 797 19.00 13.57 15.08
N ASN A 798 18.05 12.79 14.54
CA ASN A 798 16.63 12.88 14.91
C ASN A 798 16.39 12.69 16.41
N ALA A 799 15.32 13.32 16.92
CA ALA A 799 14.94 13.17 18.31
C ALA A 799 14.55 11.72 18.63
N GLY A 800 15.05 11.20 19.74
CA GLY A 800 14.82 9.81 20.16
C GLY A 800 15.67 8.75 19.44
N GLY A 801 16.38 9.09 18.35
CA GLY A 801 17.16 8.13 17.58
C GLY A 801 16.29 6.95 17.13
N GLU A 802 16.69 5.73 17.48
CA GLU A 802 16.01 4.47 17.15
C GLU A 802 14.69 4.23 17.91
N LYS A 803 14.27 5.12 18.83
CA LYS A 803 13.06 4.94 19.65
C LYS A 803 11.73 5.18 18.93
N ASN A 804 11.75 5.75 17.72
CA ASN A 804 10.55 6.08 16.92
C ASN A 804 9.47 6.86 17.69
N ILE A 805 9.79 8.07 18.11
CA ILE A 805 8.88 8.90 18.94
C ILE A 805 7.65 9.45 18.18
N ASP A 806 7.60 9.27 16.86
CA ASP A 806 6.45 9.57 16.00
C ASP A 806 6.10 8.33 15.15
N PRO A 807 5.47 7.29 15.75
CA PRO A 807 5.23 6.04 15.05
C PRO A 807 4.22 6.16 13.90
N VAL A 808 3.40 7.22 13.86
CA VAL A 808 2.45 7.44 12.76
C VAL A 808 3.19 7.80 11.47
N ARG A 809 4.21 8.65 11.56
CA ARG A 809 5.04 9.06 10.41
C ARG A 809 6.28 8.18 10.24
N GLY A 810 6.57 7.34 11.22
CA GLY A 810 7.60 6.31 11.14
C GLY A 810 9.02 6.86 11.27
N PRO A 811 10.02 5.96 11.23
CA PRO A 811 11.38 6.25 11.66
C PRO A 811 12.17 7.17 10.73
N MET A 812 11.69 7.40 9.51
CA MET A 812 12.42 8.14 8.49
C MET A 812 11.97 9.61 8.35
N ASN A 813 10.84 10.02 8.97
CA ASN A 813 10.22 11.32 8.75
C ASN A 813 11.03 12.52 9.28
N GLU A 814 11.66 12.38 10.44
CA GLU A 814 12.37 13.47 11.13
C GLU A 814 13.90 13.33 10.96
N GLY A 815 14.56 14.43 10.66
CA GLY A 815 15.99 14.64 10.70
C GLY A 815 16.46 15.33 11.99
N GLY A 816 17.71 15.79 11.97
CA GLY A 816 18.40 16.33 13.15
C GLY A 816 18.36 17.84 13.30
N LEU A 817 17.62 18.62 12.50
CA LEU A 817 17.54 20.07 12.71
C LEU A 817 16.81 20.40 14.01
N TYR A 818 17.12 21.54 14.66
CA TYR A 818 16.55 21.87 15.96
C TYR A 818 15.01 21.89 15.92
N GLY A 819 14.41 22.51 14.90
CA GLY A 819 12.96 22.55 14.76
C GLY A 819 12.31 21.17 14.60
N GLU A 820 12.97 20.22 13.93
CA GLU A 820 12.51 18.82 13.82
C GLU A 820 12.59 18.13 15.18
N ARG A 821 13.72 18.23 15.89
CA ARG A 821 13.90 17.59 17.19
C ARG A 821 12.90 18.08 18.24
N MET A 822 12.53 19.35 18.15
CA MET A 822 11.51 19.97 19.00
C MET A 822 10.07 19.73 18.52
N GLY A 823 9.87 19.17 17.32
CA GLY A 823 8.56 18.86 16.76
C GLY A 823 7.81 20.04 16.16
N TRP A 824 8.47 21.15 15.81
CA TRP A 824 7.81 22.37 15.32
C TRP A 824 7.02 22.21 14.02
N HIS A 825 7.28 21.14 13.26
CA HIS A 825 6.51 20.75 12.07
C HIS A 825 5.14 20.14 12.41
N LEU A 826 4.91 19.71 13.65
CA LEU A 826 3.71 18.97 14.04
C LEU A 826 2.48 19.89 14.16
N PRO A 827 1.28 19.37 13.83
CA PRO A 827 0.02 20.12 14.01
C PRO A 827 -0.16 20.62 15.45
N GLY A 828 -0.66 21.85 15.59
CA GLY A 828 -0.95 22.43 16.91
C GLY A 828 0.27 22.93 17.70
N TYR A 829 1.46 22.96 17.10
CA TYR A 829 2.64 23.60 17.70
C TYR A 829 2.32 25.06 18.08
N GLN A 830 2.60 25.41 19.33
CA GLN A 830 2.39 26.75 19.85
C GLN A 830 3.65 27.58 19.64
N VAL A 831 3.63 28.42 18.61
CA VAL A 831 4.75 29.31 18.28
C VAL A 831 4.96 30.31 19.42
N PRO A 832 6.17 30.44 19.98
CA PRO A 832 6.45 31.39 21.06
C PRO A 832 6.33 32.84 20.59
N GLU A 833 5.97 33.75 21.51
CA GLU A 833 5.86 35.20 21.22
C GLU A 833 7.17 35.81 20.71
N SER A 834 8.32 35.21 21.05
CA SER A 834 9.64 35.64 20.58
C SER A 834 9.96 35.24 19.14
N ALA A 835 9.11 34.46 18.46
CA ALA A 835 9.31 34.10 17.07
C ALA A 835 9.19 35.34 16.16
N LEU A 836 10.04 35.40 15.14
CA LEU A 836 10.10 36.52 14.21
C LEU A 836 8.91 36.48 13.24
N ASP A 837 8.34 37.63 12.93
CA ASP A 837 7.42 37.80 11.79
C ASP A 837 8.26 37.91 10.51
N SER A 838 8.63 36.77 9.94
CA SER A 838 9.47 36.70 8.73
C SER A 838 9.09 35.49 7.89
N SER A 839 9.13 35.67 6.57
CA SER A 839 8.75 34.66 5.57
C SER A 839 9.95 33.98 4.91
N PRO A 840 9.78 32.78 4.32
CA PRO A 840 10.80 32.15 3.47
C PRO A 840 11.23 33.01 2.26
N LEU A 841 10.41 34.01 1.88
CA LEU A 841 10.71 34.94 0.79
C LEU A 841 11.75 36.00 1.16
N GLU A 842 11.78 36.39 2.44
CA GLU A 842 12.87 37.24 2.99
C GLU A 842 14.13 36.42 3.20
N GLY A 843 13.95 35.19 3.69
CA GLY A 843 14.99 34.18 3.81
C GLY A 843 15.96 34.38 4.97
N VAL A 844 17.21 33.96 4.78
CA VAL A 844 18.30 34.01 5.75
C VAL A 844 19.52 34.70 5.17
N PHE A 845 20.27 35.40 6.02
CA PHE A 845 21.53 36.04 5.67
C PHE A 845 22.69 35.24 6.25
N GLY A 846 23.78 35.10 5.49
CA GLY A 846 24.89 34.25 5.91
C GLY A 846 24.57 32.76 5.85
N ALA A 847 25.53 31.94 6.27
CA ALA A 847 25.36 30.50 6.40
C ALA A 847 24.60 30.22 7.70
N GLU A 848 23.29 30.47 7.69
CA GLU A 848 22.37 30.29 8.81
C GLU A 848 21.17 29.42 8.39
N GLY A 849 20.33 29.06 9.35
CA GLY A 849 19.11 28.30 9.09
C GLY A 849 17.91 28.82 9.85
N ARG A 850 16.73 28.76 9.24
CA ARG A 850 15.45 29.14 9.84
C ARG A 850 14.41 28.07 9.63
N PHE A 851 13.54 27.95 10.63
CA PHE A 851 12.34 27.14 10.58
C PHE A 851 11.13 28.09 10.48
N TYR A 852 10.46 28.08 9.34
CA TYR A 852 9.29 28.90 9.06
C TYR A 852 8.04 28.07 9.27
N THR A 853 7.06 28.59 10.01
CA THR A 853 5.77 27.94 10.24
C THR A 853 4.64 28.88 9.87
N THR A 854 3.62 28.35 9.21
CA THR A 854 2.36 29.02 8.95
C THR A 854 1.20 28.04 9.05
N SER A 855 -0.02 28.56 9.14
CA SER A 855 -1.24 27.76 9.12
C SER A 855 -2.25 28.37 8.17
N PHE A 856 -3.02 27.52 7.51
CA PHE A 856 -4.08 27.95 6.61
C PHE A 856 -5.26 26.98 6.68
N GLN A 857 -6.44 27.47 6.34
CA GLN A 857 -7.65 26.67 6.30
C GLN A 857 -8.07 26.43 4.86
N LEU A 858 -8.50 25.21 4.56
CA LEU A 858 -9.22 24.88 3.34
C LEU A 858 -10.69 24.56 3.68
N ASP A 859 -11.57 24.73 2.70
CA ASP A 859 -12.98 24.35 2.78
C ASP A 859 -13.48 24.00 1.37
N LEU A 860 -12.91 22.95 0.78
CA LEU A 860 -13.35 22.42 -0.50
C LEU A 860 -14.72 21.74 -0.37
N GLU A 861 -15.53 21.73 -1.43
CA GLU A 861 -16.80 21.00 -1.46
C GLU A 861 -16.57 19.48 -1.27
N GLU A 862 -17.50 18.79 -0.61
CA GLU A 862 -17.32 17.39 -0.18
C GLU A 862 -17.18 16.40 -1.33
N ASP A 863 -17.78 16.70 -2.48
CA ASP A 863 -17.78 15.84 -3.67
C ASP A 863 -16.62 16.13 -4.62
N LEU A 864 -15.58 16.87 -4.19
CA LEU A 864 -14.45 17.22 -5.04
C LEU A 864 -13.16 16.46 -4.72
N ASP A 865 -12.52 15.94 -5.78
CA ASP A 865 -11.09 15.62 -5.78
C ASP A 865 -10.33 16.81 -6.38
N VAL A 866 -9.52 17.47 -5.55
CA VAL A 866 -8.66 18.58 -5.96
C VAL A 866 -7.26 18.26 -5.49
N PRO A 867 -6.39 17.68 -6.34
CA PRO A 867 -5.01 17.47 -5.97
C PRO A 867 -4.31 18.82 -5.76
N ILE A 868 -3.73 19.03 -4.58
CA ILE A 868 -3.06 20.27 -4.17
C ILE A 868 -1.58 19.98 -3.91
N GLY A 869 -0.72 20.95 -4.24
CA GLY A 869 0.69 20.92 -3.87
C GLY A 869 1.25 22.30 -3.54
N LEU A 870 2.52 22.33 -3.14
CA LEU A 870 3.28 23.55 -2.88
C LEU A 870 4.25 23.83 -4.04
N GLN A 871 4.05 24.96 -4.72
CA GLN A 871 4.98 25.47 -5.72
C GLN A 871 6.05 26.31 -5.03
N LEU A 872 7.31 25.95 -5.27
CA LEU A 872 8.49 26.67 -4.82
C LEU A 872 9.32 27.16 -6.01
N SER A 873 10.01 28.27 -5.81
CA SER A 873 11.13 28.70 -6.65
C SER A 873 12.11 29.52 -5.81
N ALA A 874 13.35 29.62 -6.27
CA ALA A 874 14.39 30.43 -5.63
C ALA A 874 15.17 31.21 -6.68
N PRO A 875 15.81 32.34 -6.30
CA PRO A 875 16.72 33.06 -7.18
C PRO A 875 17.81 32.14 -7.73
N ALA A 876 18.23 32.36 -8.97
CA ALA A 876 19.33 31.62 -9.57
C ALA A 876 20.60 31.73 -8.71
N GLY A 877 21.28 30.60 -8.47
CA GLY A 877 22.47 30.53 -7.61
C GLY A 877 22.17 30.43 -6.11
N THR A 878 20.91 30.26 -5.71
CA THR A 878 20.57 29.99 -4.30
C THR A 878 21.03 28.59 -3.92
N GLU A 879 22.04 28.51 -3.06
CA GLU A 879 22.59 27.25 -2.54
C GLU A 879 22.04 26.98 -1.14
N ALA A 880 21.02 26.12 -1.06
CA ALA A 880 20.32 25.85 0.18
C ALA A 880 19.79 24.42 0.25
N VAL A 881 19.59 23.96 1.49
CA VAL A 881 18.78 22.78 1.81
C VAL A 881 17.44 23.27 2.31
N VAL A 882 16.37 22.90 1.61
CA VAL A 882 15.00 23.24 1.99
C VAL A 882 14.20 21.97 2.22
N GLN A 883 13.54 21.86 3.39
CA GLN A 883 12.63 20.76 3.69
C GLN A 883 11.22 21.28 3.93
N ILE A 884 10.23 20.54 3.44
CA ILE A 884 8.81 20.92 3.44
C ILE A 884 8.04 19.94 4.29
N PHE A 885 7.29 20.44 5.27
CA PHE A 885 6.44 19.64 6.14
C PHE A 885 4.98 20.07 6.04
N MET A 886 4.11 19.14 5.66
CA MET A 886 2.66 19.34 5.66
C MET A 886 2.03 18.51 6.78
N ASN A 887 1.37 19.17 7.74
CA ASN A 887 0.78 18.55 8.92
C ASN A 887 1.73 17.53 9.61
N GLY A 888 3.00 17.90 9.73
CA GLY A 888 4.06 17.10 10.33
C GLY A 888 4.78 16.11 9.41
N TYR A 889 4.22 15.78 8.24
CA TYR A 889 4.86 14.90 7.27
C TYR A 889 5.88 15.65 6.42
N GLN A 890 7.13 15.18 6.39
CA GLN A 890 8.13 15.64 5.44
C GLN A 890 7.74 15.18 4.03
N PHE A 891 7.37 16.10 3.16
CA PHE A 891 6.90 15.84 1.78
C PHE A 891 7.70 16.62 0.73
N GLY A 892 8.93 17.00 1.06
CA GLY A 892 9.77 17.75 0.16
C GLY A 892 11.18 17.93 0.67
N HIS A 893 12.14 17.58 -0.17
CA HIS A 893 13.55 17.97 -0.07
C HIS A 893 13.90 18.74 -1.35
N TYR A 894 14.06 20.05 -1.23
CA TYR A 894 14.29 20.96 -2.34
C TYR A 894 15.70 21.53 -2.26
N LEU A 895 16.49 21.29 -3.32
CA LEU A 895 17.84 21.79 -3.51
C LEU A 895 17.82 22.72 -4.73
N PRO A 896 17.66 24.04 -4.57
CA PRO A 896 17.38 24.95 -5.68
C PRO A 896 18.49 25.00 -6.74
N HIS A 897 19.74 24.80 -6.32
CA HIS A 897 20.93 24.76 -7.17
C HIS A 897 21.14 23.42 -7.89
N ILE A 898 20.34 22.38 -7.60
CA ILE A 898 20.44 21.04 -8.21
C ILE A 898 19.15 20.69 -8.96
N GLY A 899 17.98 20.88 -8.35
CA GLY A 899 16.69 20.53 -8.94
C GLY A 899 16.46 19.02 -9.11
N PRO A 900 15.51 18.59 -9.97
CA PRO A 900 14.65 19.41 -10.84
C PRO A 900 13.29 19.79 -10.21
N GLN A 901 12.91 19.18 -9.09
CA GLN A 901 11.55 19.33 -8.56
C GLN A 901 11.31 20.72 -7.96
N SER A 902 10.21 21.35 -8.35
CA SER A 902 9.77 22.66 -7.83
C SER A 902 8.31 22.67 -7.37
N LEU A 903 7.57 21.58 -7.58
CA LEU A 903 6.17 21.45 -7.20
C LEU A 903 5.99 20.11 -6.44
N PHE A 904 5.41 20.20 -5.25
CA PHE A 904 5.35 19.08 -4.29
C PHE A 904 3.88 18.78 -3.93
N PRO A 905 3.29 17.68 -4.42
CA PRO A 905 1.89 17.33 -4.16
C PRO A 905 1.70 16.80 -2.73
N PHE A 906 0.53 17.07 -2.15
CA PHE A 906 0.11 16.52 -0.86
C PHE A 906 -1.20 15.73 -1.05
N PRO A 907 -1.24 14.42 -0.76
CA PRO A 907 -2.47 13.66 -0.84
C PRO A 907 -3.44 14.06 0.29
N PRO A 908 -4.78 14.04 0.05
CA PRO A 908 -5.76 14.18 1.12
C PRO A 908 -5.47 13.19 2.26
N GLY A 909 -5.53 13.64 3.51
CA GLY A 909 -5.07 12.87 4.67
C GLY A 909 -3.69 13.29 5.17
N VAL A 910 -2.80 13.70 4.27
CA VAL A 910 -1.62 14.51 4.62
C VAL A 910 -2.01 15.98 4.64
N ILE A 911 -2.72 16.45 3.60
CA ILE A 911 -3.42 17.74 3.61
C ILE A 911 -4.89 17.54 4.00
N ASN A 912 -5.41 18.45 4.81
CA ASN A 912 -6.83 18.53 5.15
C ASN A 912 -7.53 19.40 4.11
N ASN A 913 -8.26 18.77 3.17
CA ASN A 913 -9.05 19.47 2.15
C ASN A 913 -10.16 20.36 2.76
N ARG A 914 -10.55 20.06 4.00
CA ARG A 914 -11.45 20.87 4.81
C ARG A 914 -10.92 20.93 6.24
N GLY A 915 -10.76 22.14 6.76
CA GLY A 915 -10.21 22.38 8.08
C GLY A 915 -8.78 22.92 8.05
N GLN A 916 -8.15 22.91 9.23
CA GLN A 916 -6.86 23.55 9.44
C GLN A 916 -5.69 22.71 8.95
N ASN A 917 -4.70 23.37 8.37
CA ASN A 917 -3.43 22.80 7.95
C ASN A 917 -2.28 23.58 8.57
N SER A 918 -1.25 22.86 9.00
CA SER A 918 0.04 23.41 9.42
C SER A 918 1.07 23.14 8.34
N LEU A 919 1.73 24.19 7.86
CA LEU A 919 2.83 24.11 6.91
C LEU A 919 4.09 24.62 7.59
N ALA A 920 5.16 23.83 7.51
CA ALA A 920 6.48 24.28 7.91
C ALA A 920 7.50 24.11 6.78
N ILE A 921 8.44 25.05 6.71
CA ILE A 921 9.57 25.03 5.79
C ILE A 921 10.83 25.24 6.61
N SER A 922 11.74 24.27 6.64
CA SER A 922 13.10 24.52 7.12
C SER A 922 13.96 24.95 5.94
N MET A 923 14.73 26.02 6.09
CA MET A 923 15.70 26.45 5.09
C MET A 923 17.04 26.70 5.75
N TRP A 924 18.08 26.12 5.18
CA TRP A 924 19.46 26.27 5.61
C TRP A 924 20.31 26.71 4.42
N ALA A 925 20.92 27.89 4.52
CA ALA A 925 21.87 28.39 3.54
C ALA A 925 23.22 27.67 3.69
N LEU A 926 23.72 27.10 2.59
CA LEU A 926 24.97 26.34 2.58
C LEU A 926 26.21 27.24 2.56
N THR A 927 26.04 28.52 2.23
CA THR A 927 27.12 29.50 2.10
C THR A 927 26.80 30.82 2.79
N ASP A 928 27.80 31.68 2.95
CA ASP A 928 27.67 33.01 3.56
C ASP A 928 26.92 34.04 2.69
N ALA A 929 26.54 33.66 1.46
CA ALA A 929 25.67 34.47 0.61
C ALA A 929 24.22 34.56 1.16
N GLY A 930 23.82 33.64 2.04
CA GLY A 930 22.42 33.50 2.47
C GLY A 930 21.56 32.78 1.44
N ALA A 931 20.28 32.62 1.76
CA ALA A 931 19.31 31.96 0.89
C ALA A 931 17.92 32.53 1.11
N ARG A 932 17.11 32.60 0.04
CA ARG A 932 15.69 32.94 0.12
C ARG A 932 14.92 32.25 -1.00
N LEU A 933 13.62 32.12 -0.82
CA LEU A 933 12.71 31.70 -1.89
C LEU A 933 12.18 32.93 -2.65
N GLU A 934 11.72 32.73 -3.88
CA GLU A 934 11.01 33.75 -4.66
C GLU A 934 9.53 33.43 -4.83
N GLN A 935 9.15 32.17 -4.66
CA GLN A 935 7.76 31.72 -4.70
C GLN A 935 7.51 30.65 -3.65
N VAL A 936 6.39 30.80 -2.93
CA VAL A 936 5.82 29.82 -2.00
C VAL A 936 4.30 29.92 -2.08
N GLU A 937 3.67 29.07 -2.88
CA GLU A 937 2.21 29.13 -3.10
C GLU A 937 1.57 27.75 -3.17
N LEU A 938 0.33 27.63 -2.68
CA LEU A 938 -0.48 26.46 -2.91
C LEU A 938 -0.99 26.46 -4.36
N LYS A 939 -0.98 25.30 -5.00
CA LYS A 939 -1.40 25.12 -6.38
C LYS A 939 -2.30 23.91 -6.53
N ALA A 940 -3.46 24.09 -7.16
CA ALA A 940 -4.30 22.98 -7.59
C ALA A 940 -3.79 22.45 -8.93
N TYR A 941 -3.68 21.13 -9.05
CA TYR A 941 -3.30 20.47 -10.30
C TYR A 941 -4.50 20.29 -11.24
N ALA A 942 -5.63 19.90 -10.66
CA ALA A 942 -6.86 19.56 -11.36
C ALA A 942 -8.06 19.67 -10.40
N LYS A 943 -9.27 19.45 -10.93
CA LYS A 943 -10.53 19.41 -10.18
C LYS A 943 -11.48 18.40 -10.82
N TYR A 944 -12.09 17.55 -9.99
CA TYR A 944 -13.05 16.53 -10.42
C TYR A 944 -14.21 16.49 -9.43
N ARG A 945 -15.44 16.34 -9.94
CA ARG A 945 -16.50 15.78 -9.10
C ARG A 945 -16.24 14.29 -8.97
N SER A 946 -16.31 13.76 -7.77
CA SER A 946 -15.95 12.38 -7.48
C SER A 946 -17.02 11.70 -6.63
N GLY A 947 -17.26 10.43 -6.92
CA GLY A 947 -18.04 9.54 -6.05
C GLY A 947 -17.23 8.94 -4.91
N PHE A 948 -15.93 9.26 -4.82
CA PHE A 948 -15.05 8.81 -3.74
C PHE A 948 -14.98 9.85 -2.62
N ASP A 949 -15.12 9.41 -1.38
CA ASP A 949 -15.04 10.27 -0.22
C ASP A 949 -13.58 10.63 0.13
N PHE A 950 -13.14 11.80 -0.33
CA PHE A 950 -11.85 12.42 0.00
C PHE A 950 -11.91 13.32 1.23
N ASN A 951 -13.09 13.51 1.85
CA ASN A 951 -13.28 14.42 2.97
C ASN A 951 -13.59 13.64 4.25
N ARG A 952 -12.54 13.13 4.88
CA ARG A 952 -12.64 12.34 6.11
C ARG A 952 -11.94 13.02 7.28
N ASP A 953 -12.19 12.51 8.48
CA ASP A 953 -11.42 12.86 9.66
C ASP A 953 -10.04 12.19 9.59
N TRP A 954 -9.01 12.99 9.34
CA TRP A 954 -7.62 12.55 9.20
C TRP A 954 -6.80 12.68 10.49
N THR A 955 -7.42 13.05 11.62
CA THR A 955 -6.71 13.34 12.88
C THR A 955 -5.83 12.19 13.37
N TYR A 956 -6.23 10.94 13.10
CA TYR A 956 -5.45 9.75 13.48
C TYR A 956 -4.12 9.62 12.74
N LEU A 957 -3.98 10.24 11.56
CA LEU A 957 -2.74 10.35 10.79
C LEU A 957 -1.91 11.58 11.18
N GLN A 958 -2.49 12.49 11.95
CA GLN A 958 -1.90 13.80 12.24
C GLN A 958 -1.82 14.04 13.75
N PRO A 959 -1.09 13.19 14.51
CA PRO A 959 -0.91 13.43 15.93
C PRO A 959 -0.27 14.80 16.15
N GLY A 960 -0.83 15.55 17.09
CA GLY A 960 -0.44 16.92 17.38
C GLY A 960 0.88 17.02 18.17
N TRP A 961 1.41 18.23 18.22
CA TRP A 961 2.62 18.57 18.93
C TRP A 961 2.48 18.35 20.44
N LYS A 962 3.57 17.85 21.04
CA LYS A 962 3.78 17.81 22.48
C LYS A 962 5.14 18.41 22.77
N ASP A 963 5.27 19.13 23.88
CA ASP A 963 6.55 19.74 24.25
C ASP A 963 7.61 18.65 24.47
N ARG A 964 8.74 18.78 23.76
CA ARG A 964 9.89 17.87 23.79
C ARG A 964 11.12 18.48 24.52
N THR A 965 10.96 19.63 25.19
CA THR A 965 12.06 20.34 25.90
C THR A 965 12.56 19.58 27.13
N GLU A 966 11.64 19.00 27.91
CA GLU A 966 11.96 18.19 29.09
C GLU A 966 12.53 16.82 28.68
N PRO A 967 13.40 16.19 29.51
CA PRO A 967 13.74 14.80 29.28
C PRO A 967 12.43 14.02 29.24
N MET A 968 12.13 13.36 28.13
CA MET A 968 11.10 12.34 28.11
C MET A 968 11.44 11.37 29.25
N MET A 969 10.79 11.53 30.41
CA MET A 969 10.77 10.50 31.42
C MET A 969 10.33 9.27 30.66
N THR A 970 11.14 8.21 30.69
CA THR A 970 10.81 6.94 30.07
C THR A 970 9.57 6.37 30.75
N SER A 971 8.41 6.90 30.42
CA SER A 971 7.14 6.22 30.45
C SER A 971 7.04 5.56 29.09
N HIS A 972 7.70 4.42 28.95
CA HIS A 972 7.07 3.39 28.15
C HIS A 972 5.78 3.06 28.92
N PRO A 973 4.57 3.24 28.36
CA PRO A 973 3.58 2.21 28.59
C PRO A 973 4.08 1.00 27.77
N ARG A 974 5.03 0.23 28.32
CA ARG A 974 4.81 -1.21 28.29
C ARG A 974 3.43 -1.33 28.89
N SER A 975 2.46 -1.90 28.19
CA SER A 975 1.08 -2.06 28.67
C SER A 975 1.09 -2.52 30.14
N SER A 976 1.08 -1.57 31.07
CA SER A 976 1.35 -1.83 32.48
C SER A 976 0.01 -1.87 33.16
N SER A 977 -0.12 -2.81 34.08
CA SER A 977 -1.28 -3.08 34.91
C SER A 977 -1.70 -1.87 35.72
N VAL A 978 -2.49 -0.98 35.11
CA VAL A 978 -3.11 0.14 35.83
C VAL A 978 -4.25 -0.40 36.68
N ASP A 979 -4.08 -0.30 38.00
CA ASP A 979 -5.17 -0.37 38.96
C ASP A 979 -5.85 1.02 38.98
N LEU A 980 -7.02 1.12 38.33
CA LEU A 980 -7.71 2.39 38.11
C LEU A 980 -8.24 3.03 39.41
N ASP A 981 -8.39 2.24 40.46
CA ASP A 981 -8.93 2.69 41.75
C ASP A 981 -7.83 3.03 42.77
N SER A 982 -6.56 2.73 42.46
CA SER A 982 -5.38 3.04 43.29
C SER A 982 -4.12 3.23 42.43
N PRO A 983 -4.07 4.27 41.59
CA PRO A 983 -2.97 4.47 40.63
C PRO A 983 -1.60 4.64 41.30
N ASP A 984 -1.57 5.06 42.57
CA ASP A 984 -0.34 5.21 43.36
C ASP A 984 0.23 3.87 43.85
N ARG A 985 -0.51 2.77 43.66
CA ARG A 985 -0.12 1.40 44.04
C ARG A 985 -0.65 0.41 42.99
N PRO A 986 -0.14 0.40 41.75
CA PRO A 986 -0.60 -0.53 40.73
C PRO A 986 -0.23 -1.97 41.08
N PHE A 987 -0.99 -2.93 40.55
CA PHE A 987 -0.54 -4.32 40.49
C PHE A 987 0.66 -4.41 39.54
N ASP A 988 1.58 -5.34 39.79
CA ASP A 988 2.76 -5.54 38.96
C ASP A 988 2.39 -6.14 37.59
N ASN A 989 1.44 -7.09 37.58
CA ASN A 989 1.05 -7.83 36.37
C ASN A 989 -0.47 -7.99 36.15
N ILE A 990 -1.32 -7.68 37.14
CA ILE A 990 -2.78 -7.81 37.02
C ILE A 990 -3.38 -6.61 36.28
N ILE A 991 -3.82 -6.82 35.05
CA ILE A 991 -4.42 -5.78 34.20
C ILE A 991 -5.94 -5.67 34.41
N ASN A 992 -6.50 -4.48 34.14
CA ASN A 992 -7.94 -4.18 34.20
C ASN A 992 -8.60 -4.44 35.57
N PHE A 993 -7.83 -4.37 36.66
CA PHE A 993 -8.33 -4.53 38.02
C PHE A 993 -9.15 -3.31 38.46
N ARG A 994 -10.32 -3.54 39.06
CA ARG A 994 -11.20 -2.48 39.61
C ARG A 994 -12.19 -3.02 40.65
N ASP A 995 -12.51 -2.17 41.61
CA ASP A 995 -13.68 -2.28 42.50
C ASP A 995 -14.90 -1.73 41.75
N VAL A 996 -15.86 -2.62 41.48
CA VAL A 996 -17.06 -2.28 40.71
C VAL A 996 -17.94 -1.29 41.47
N GLY A 997 -18.05 -1.45 42.80
CA GLY A 997 -18.85 -0.56 43.64
C GLY A 997 -18.27 0.86 43.63
N ARG A 998 -16.95 0.97 43.84
CA ARG A 998 -16.24 2.26 43.83
C ARG A 998 -16.34 2.95 42.47
N SER A 999 -16.09 2.19 41.39
CA SER A 999 -16.19 2.70 40.03
C SER A 999 -17.58 3.29 39.74
N ILE A 1000 -18.66 2.58 40.10
CA ILE A 1000 -20.03 3.03 39.86
C ILE A 1000 -20.42 4.18 40.80
N ASN A 1001 -20.06 4.14 42.08
CA ASN A 1001 -20.34 5.22 43.03
C ASN A 1001 -19.69 6.54 42.58
N ARG A 1002 -18.45 6.48 42.09
CA ARG A 1002 -17.73 7.64 41.53
C ARG A 1002 -18.43 8.18 40.30
N LEU A 1003 -18.83 7.31 39.37
CA LEU A 1003 -19.59 7.68 38.17
C LEU A 1003 -20.94 8.32 38.50
N MET A 1004 -21.63 7.82 39.51
CA MET A 1004 -22.96 8.28 39.91
C MET A 1004 -22.93 9.49 40.85
N GLY A 1005 -21.76 9.86 41.38
CA GLY A 1005 -21.59 10.93 42.36
C GLY A 1005 -22.29 10.68 43.71
N LYS A 1006 -22.75 9.46 43.97
CA LYS A 1006 -23.43 9.03 45.19
C LYS A 1006 -23.21 7.55 45.45
N LYS A 1007 -23.21 7.13 46.71
CA LYS A 1007 -23.06 5.73 47.10
C LYS A 1007 -24.35 4.96 46.78
N VAL A 1008 -24.26 4.03 45.82
CA VAL A 1008 -25.37 3.17 45.35
C VAL A 1008 -25.03 1.68 45.46
N LEU A 1009 -23.74 1.34 45.46
CA LEU A 1009 -23.25 -0.03 45.64
C LEU A 1009 -22.24 -0.08 46.79
N ASN A 1010 -22.18 -1.21 47.48
CA ASN A 1010 -21.17 -1.47 48.49
C ASN A 1010 -19.78 -1.58 47.83
N GLU A 1011 -18.83 -0.77 48.29
CA GLU A 1011 -17.42 -0.84 47.87
C GLU A 1011 -16.72 -2.01 48.60
N GLY A 1012 -15.69 -2.58 47.98
CA GLY A 1012 -14.94 -3.70 48.52
C GLY A 1012 -15.68 -5.05 48.48
N VAL A 1013 -16.82 -5.13 47.78
CA VAL A 1013 -17.63 -6.36 47.68
C VAL A 1013 -17.36 -7.09 46.37
N LEU A 1014 -17.38 -6.39 45.23
CA LEU A 1014 -17.25 -7.00 43.90
C LEU A 1014 -16.10 -6.35 43.12
N PHE A 1015 -15.13 -7.17 42.75
CA PHE A 1015 -13.98 -6.81 41.96
C PHE A 1015 -14.02 -7.50 40.61
N ARG A 1016 -13.34 -6.91 39.63
CA ARG A 1016 -13.10 -7.56 38.34
C ARG A 1016 -11.68 -7.29 37.85
N SER A 1017 -11.13 -8.23 37.09
CA SER A 1017 -9.84 -8.11 36.42
C SER A 1017 -9.84 -8.81 35.07
N ALA A 1018 -8.76 -8.69 34.31
CA ALA A 1018 -8.43 -9.70 33.30
C ALA A 1018 -7.65 -10.84 33.95
N ARG A 1019 -6.76 -11.51 33.19
CA ARG A 1019 -5.94 -12.63 33.66
C ARG A 1019 -5.26 -12.38 35.02
N LEU A 1020 -5.30 -13.40 35.88
CA LEU A 1020 -4.61 -13.43 37.17
C LEU A 1020 -3.36 -14.32 37.16
N ASP A 1021 -3.11 -15.06 36.07
CA ASP A 1021 -2.03 -16.07 36.01
C ASP A 1021 -0.63 -15.46 36.13
N ASP A 1022 -0.49 -14.18 35.75
CA ASP A 1022 0.78 -13.46 35.84
C ASP A 1022 0.98 -12.76 37.18
N ALA A 1023 0.04 -12.87 38.13
CA ALA A 1023 0.10 -12.18 39.41
C ALA A 1023 1.45 -12.45 40.11
N SER A 1024 2.21 -11.38 40.35
CA SER A 1024 3.45 -11.47 41.12
C SER A 1024 3.16 -11.92 42.55
N GLU A 1025 4.18 -12.33 43.31
CA GLU A 1025 3.99 -12.62 44.74
C GLU A 1025 3.49 -11.40 45.54
N ARG A 1026 3.80 -10.18 45.07
CA ARG A 1026 3.25 -8.94 45.63
C ARG A 1026 1.78 -8.79 45.28
N ASP A 1027 1.39 -9.07 44.03
CA ASP A 1027 0.00 -9.03 43.59
C ASP A 1027 -0.86 -10.02 44.39
N LYS A 1028 -0.38 -11.24 44.60
CA LYS A 1028 -1.07 -12.26 45.41
C LYS A 1028 -1.29 -11.80 46.84
N ARG A 1029 -0.25 -11.28 47.51
CA ARG A 1029 -0.36 -10.72 48.87
C ARG A 1029 -1.34 -9.57 48.93
N ARG A 1030 -1.35 -8.70 47.91
CA ARG A 1030 -2.30 -7.60 47.86
C ARG A 1030 -3.75 -8.08 47.71
N LEU A 1031 -3.99 -9.10 46.88
CA LEU A 1031 -5.32 -9.71 46.77
C LEU A 1031 -5.77 -10.40 48.08
N THR A 1032 -4.88 -11.11 48.77
CA THR A 1032 -5.24 -11.89 49.97
C THR A 1032 -5.21 -11.06 51.26
N ASP A 1033 -4.17 -10.27 51.45
CA ASP A 1033 -3.83 -9.66 52.73
C ASP A 1033 -4.34 -8.21 52.83
N GLU A 1034 -4.47 -7.50 51.69
CA GLU A 1034 -4.98 -6.12 51.66
C GLU A 1034 -6.46 -6.05 51.24
N LEU A 1035 -6.82 -6.72 50.14
CA LEU A 1035 -8.18 -6.68 49.59
C LEU A 1035 -9.08 -7.80 50.11
N HIS A 1036 -8.49 -8.78 50.80
CA HIS A 1036 -9.20 -9.92 51.40
C HIS A 1036 -10.15 -10.62 50.42
N ILE A 1037 -9.73 -10.79 49.16
CA ILE A 1037 -10.51 -11.50 48.14
C ILE A 1037 -10.79 -12.92 48.65
N ALA A 1038 -12.05 -13.20 48.92
CA ALA A 1038 -12.50 -14.46 49.49
C ALA A 1038 -12.81 -15.50 48.40
N THR A 1039 -13.30 -15.05 47.24
CA THR A 1039 -13.63 -15.92 46.11
C THR A 1039 -13.09 -15.35 44.79
N VAL A 1040 -12.46 -16.20 43.98
CA VAL A 1040 -12.07 -15.90 42.60
C VAL A 1040 -12.93 -16.73 41.64
N ILE A 1041 -13.66 -16.06 40.76
CA ILE A 1041 -14.50 -16.69 39.74
C ILE A 1041 -13.76 -16.60 38.41
N ASP A 1042 -13.21 -17.73 37.97
CA ASP A 1042 -12.48 -17.88 36.71
C ASP A 1042 -13.41 -18.35 35.59
N LEU A 1043 -13.68 -17.46 34.62
CA LEU A 1043 -14.62 -17.70 33.52
C LEU A 1043 -13.95 -18.31 32.27
N ARG A 1044 -12.72 -18.83 32.37
CA ARG A 1044 -12.01 -19.49 31.26
C ARG A 1044 -12.49 -20.92 31.04
N SER A 1045 -12.59 -21.35 29.77
CA SER A 1045 -13.01 -22.73 29.46
C SER A 1045 -11.94 -23.78 29.81
N THR A 1046 -12.35 -25.01 30.07
CA THR A 1046 -11.44 -26.14 30.36
C THR A 1046 -10.44 -26.42 29.23
N LYS A 1047 -10.80 -26.16 27.98
CA LYS A 1047 -9.88 -26.22 26.83
C LYS A 1047 -8.81 -25.12 26.88
N VAL A 1048 -9.18 -23.89 27.25
CA VAL A 1048 -8.24 -22.77 27.41
C VAL A 1048 -7.32 -23.00 28.62
N LEU A 1049 -7.85 -23.55 29.71
CA LEU A 1049 -7.07 -23.94 30.90
C LEU A 1049 -6.08 -25.08 30.58
N ALA A 1050 -6.48 -26.07 29.79
CA ALA A 1050 -5.60 -27.17 29.36
C ALA A 1050 -4.46 -26.70 28.43
N LEU A 1051 -4.77 -25.80 27.49
CA LEU A 1051 -3.76 -25.19 26.59
C LEU A 1051 -2.78 -24.28 27.37
N ALA A 1052 -3.30 -23.49 28.32
CA ALA A 1052 -2.48 -22.64 29.18
C ALA A 1052 -1.57 -23.46 30.12
N ALA A 1053 -2.09 -24.52 30.74
CA ALA A 1053 -1.31 -25.42 31.60
C ALA A 1053 -0.25 -26.23 30.83
N SER A 1054 -0.42 -26.39 29.52
CA SER A 1054 0.50 -27.13 28.64
C SER A 1054 1.53 -26.22 27.94
N GLY A 1055 1.59 -24.93 28.27
CA GLY A 1055 2.57 -23.99 27.70
C GLY A 1055 2.19 -23.39 26.34
N TYR A 1056 1.04 -23.77 25.75
CA TYR A 1056 0.54 -23.26 24.46
C TYR A 1056 -0.35 -22.02 24.64
N ARG A 1057 0.21 -21.05 25.38
CA ARG A 1057 -0.51 -19.91 25.95
C ARG A 1057 -0.96 -18.89 24.91
N ASN A 1058 -0.14 -18.61 23.90
CA ASN A 1058 -0.44 -17.63 22.86
C ASN A 1058 -1.47 -18.17 21.86
N ASP A 1059 -1.39 -19.47 21.55
CA ASP A 1059 -2.31 -20.14 20.62
C ASP A 1059 -3.76 -20.13 21.13
N ALA A 1060 -3.96 -20.30 22.44
CA ALA A 1060 -5.29 -20.21 23.05
C ALA A 1060 -5.90 -18.79 22.94
N VAL A 1061 -5.07 -17.74 23.02
CA VAL A 1061 -5.52 -16.34 22.89
C VAL A 1061 -5.88 -16.01 21.43
N ILE A 1062 -5.06 -16.49 20.49
CA ILE A 1062 -5.26 -16.32 19.05
C ILE A 1062 -6.52 -17.05 18.59
N ILE A 1063 -6.72 -18.30 19.00
CA ILE A 1063 -7.91 -19.09 18.61
C ILE A 1063 -9.21 -18.42 19.09
N VAL A 1064 -9.26 -17.89 20.31
CA VAL A 1064 -10.45 -17.19 20.81
C VAL A 1064 -10.65 -15.85 20.09
N GLY A 1065 -9.57 -15.11 19.84
CA GLY A 1065 -9.62 -13.84 19.11
C GLY A 1065 -10.10 -14.00 17.66
N GLU A 1066 -9.55 -14.96 16.93
CA GLU A 1066 -9.77 -15.13 15.50
C GLU A 1066 -11.00 -15.98 15.17
N GLN A 1067 -11.24 -17.08 15.88
CA GLN A 1067 -12.31 -18.01 15.50
C GLN A 1067 -13.64 -17.75 16.23
N VAL A 1068 -13.63 -16.93 17.28
CA VAL A 1068 -14.84 -16.66 18.08
C VAL A 1068 -15.18 -15.18 18.13
N MET A 1069 -14.22 -14.29 18.45
CA MET A 1069 -14.51 -12.85 18.57
C MET A 1069 -14.60 -12.13 17.21
N SER A 1070 -13.70 -12.44 16.26
CA SER A 1070 -13.63 -11.77 14.94
C SER A 1070 -14.88 -11.95 14.06
N PRO A 1071 -15.48 -13.16 13.92
CA PRO A 1071 -16.61 -13.37 13.00
C PRO A 1071 -17.96 -12.85 13.52
N ARG A 1072 -18.14 -12.72 14.85
CA ARG A 1072 -19.44 -12.44 15.50
C ARG A 1072 -19.54 -11.08 16.19
N GLY A 1073 -18.40 -10.44 16.47
CA GLY A 1073 -18.32 -9.24 17.29
C GLY A 1073 -18.71 -9.49 18.75
N LEU A 1074 -18.38 -8.54 19.65
CA LEU A 1074 -18.66 -8.69 21.08
C LEU A 1074 -20.17 -8.81 21.37
N ILE A 1075 -21.01 -8.07 20.64
CA ILE A 1075 -22.47 -8.09 20.78
C ILE A 1075 -23.02 -9.49 20.46
N GLY A 1076 -22.69 -10.03 19.29
CA GLY A 1076 -23.12 -11.38 18.88
C GLY A 1076 -22.67 -12.44 19.89
N LEU A 1077 -21.42 -12.38 20.32
CA LEU A 1077 -20.89 -13.28 21.35
C LEU A 1077 -21.66 -13.19 22.67
N GLY A 1078 -22.04 -11.98 23.09
CA GLY A 1078 -22.83 -11.76 24.30
C GLY A 1078 -24.24 -12.34 24.20
N LEU A 1079 -24.90 -12.16 23.06
CA LEU A 1079 -26.23 -12.74 22.79
C LEU A 1079 -26.18 -14.27 22.78
N ASP A 1080 -25.20 -14.85 22.07
CA ASP A 1080 -25.00 -16.29 22.00
C ASP A 1080 -24.70 -16.90 23.36
N THR A 1081 -23.89 -16.21 24.17
CA THR A 1081 -23.56 -16.66 25.54
C THR A 1081 -24.80 -16.68 26.42
N LEU A 1082 -25.67 -15.67 26.33
CA LEU A 1082 -26.92 -15.66 27.08
C LEU A 1082 -27.84 -16.82 26.67
N ASP A 1083 -27.94 -17.09 25.36
CA ASP A 1083 -28.86 -18.09 24.83
C ASP A 1083 -28.35 -19.52 24.98
N SER A 1084 -27.02 -19.72 25.00
CA SER A 1084 -26.40 -21.05 24.91
C SER A 1084 -25.71 -21.50 26.20
N SER A 1085 -25.26 -20.58 27.07
CA SER A 1085 -24.49 -20.90 28.28
C SER A 1085 -25.33 -20.83 29.56
N THR A 1086 -26.58 -21.28 29.52
CA THR A 1086 -27.55 -21.15 30.63
C THR A 1086 -27.13 -21.89 31.91
N ALA A 1087 -26.50 -23.07 31.79
CA ALA A 1087 -26.01 -23.83 32.94
C ALA A 1087 -24.85 -23.12 33.67
N GLU A 1088 -23.89 -22.57 32.92
CA GLU A 1088 -22.75 -21.82 33.45
C GLU A 1088 -23.25 -20.53 34.15
N MET A 1089 -24.21 -19.83 33.54
CA MET A 1089 -24.85 -18.65 34.14
C MET A 1089 -25.59 -18.99 35.43
N LYS A 1090 -26.29 -20.13 35.50
CA LYS A 1090 -26.93 -20.58 36.74
C LYS A 1090 -25.89 -20.77 37.84
N GLU A 1091 -24.82 -21.51 37.57
CA GLU A 1091 -23.78 -21.83 38.57
C GLU A 1091 -23.09 -20.57 39.10
N ILE A 1092 -22.74 -19.62 38.22
CA ILE A 1092 -22.13 -18.34 38.60
C ILE A 1092 -23.04 -17.55 39.55
N PHE A 1093 -24.34 -17.44 39.22
CA PHE A 1093 -25.28 -16.67 40.04
C PHE A 1093 -25.71 -17.42 41.32
N GLU A 1094 -25.69 -18.76 41.32
CA GLU A 1094 -25.86 -19.53 42.55
C GLU A 1094 -24.67 -19.37 43.50
N LEU A 1095 -23.45 -19.25 42.98
CA LEU A 1095 -22.26 -18.95 43.76
C LEU A 1095 -22.35 -17.55 44.39
N PHE A 1096 -22.73 -16.53 43.62
CA PHE A 1096 -22.96 -15.18 44.17
C PHE A 1096 -24.04 -15.13 45.26
N ALA A 1097 -25.03 -16.01 45.19
CA ALA A 1097 -26.09 -16.11 46.18
C ALA A 1097 -25.75 -16.98 47.39
N SER A 1098 -24.60 -17.67 47.38
CA SER A 1098 -24.19 -18.49 48.51
C SER A 1098 -23.68 -17.58 49.63
N GLN A 1099 -24.40 -17.54 50.75
CA GLN A 1099 -23.92 -16.96 52.00
C GLN A 1099 -23.77 -18.09 52.99
N SER A 1100 -22.52 -18.51 53.23
CA SER A 1100 -22.21 -19.47 54.28
C SER A 1100 -21.66 -18.72 55.49
N ASP A 1101 -22.33 -18.85 56.64
CA ASP A 1101 -21.80 -18.41 57.93
C ASP A 1101 -20.55 -19.23 58.27
N GLY A 1102 -19.37 -18.70 57.95
CA GLY A 1102 -18.05 -19.26 58.28
C GLY A 1102 -17.34 -19.96 57.12
N ALA A 1103 -16.00 -19.80 57.09
CA ALA A 1103 -14.97 -20.30 56.16
C ALA A 1103 -15.18 -20.09 54.64
N ASP A 1104 -16.40 -20.20 54.11
CA ASP A 1104 -16.74 -20.06 52.70
C ASP A 1104 -17.56 -18.77 52.47
N ARG A 1105 -16.93 -17.61 52.69
CA ARG A 1105 -17.52 -16.31 52.34
C ARG A 1105 -17.37 -16.06 50.83
N THR A 1106 -18.48 -15.84 50.14
CA THR A 1106 -18.46 -15.49 48.71
C THR A 1106 -17.85 -14.12 48.44
N TYR A 1107 -18.14 -13.14 49.30
CA TYR A 1107 -17.65 -11.78 49.15
C TYR A 1107 -16.52 -11.46 50.15
N PRO A 1108 -15.48 -10.70 49.77
CA PRO A 1108 -15.27 -10.06 48.47
C PRO A 1108 -14.96 -11.01 47.31
N ALA A 1109 -15.62 -10.80 46.17
CA ALA A 1109 -15.53 -11.68 44.99
C ALA A 1109 -14.78 -10.99 43.84
N LEU A 1110 -13.87 -11.72 43.17
CA LEU A 1110 -13.14 -11.25 42.00
C LEU A 1110 -13.52 -12.07 40.76
N VAL A 1111 -14.10 -11.42 39.75
CA VAL A 1111 -14.46 -12.06 38.47
C VAL A 1111 -13.40 -11.79 37.41
N HIS A 1112 -12.93 -12.83 36.73
CA HIS A 1112 -11.98 -12.65 35.64
C HIS A 1112 -12.12 -13.66 34.48
N CYS A 1113 -11.51 -13.30 33.35
CA CYS A 1113 -11.32 -14.16 32.18
C CYS A 1113 -10.00 -13.76 31.47
N THR A 1114 -9.71 -14.34 30.30
CA THR A 1114 -8.44 -14.13 29.57
C THR A 1114 -8.15 -12.65 29.27
N GLN A 1115 -9.14 -11.89 28.78
CA GLN A 1115 -8.98 -10.47 28.41
C GLN A 1115 -9.77 -9.51 29.31
N GLY A 1116 -10.60 -10.03 30.22
CA GLY A 1116 -11.52 -9.25 31.04
C GLY A 1116 -12.68 -8.59 30.27
N LYS A 1117 -12.81 -8.76 28.95
CA LYS A 1117 -13.71 -7.94 28.11
C LYS A 1117 -15.05 -8.60 27.77
N ASP A 1118 -15.07 -9.92 27.57
CA ASP A 1118 -16.20 -10.72 27.07
C ASP A 1118 -17.13 -11.20 28.21
N ARG A 1119 -16.88 -12.38 28.79
CA ARG A 1119 -17.71 -13.01 29.82
C ARG A 1119 -17.68 -12.24 31.13
N THR A 1120 -16.51 -11.73 31.51
CA THR A 1120 -16.36 -10.84 32.68
C THR A 1120 -17.19 -9.57 32.51
N GLY A 1121 -17.21 -8.99 31.30
CA GLY A 1121 -18.03 -7.81 31.01
C GLY A 1121 -19.53 -8.11 31.11
N LEU A 1122 -19.97 -9.22 30.53
CA LEU A 1122 -21.36 -9.67 30.53
C LEU A 1122 -21.89 -9.98 31.94
N VAL A 1123 -21.14 -10.74 32.74
CA VAL A 1123 -21.53 -11.10 34.12
C VAL A 1123 -21.66 -9.85 35.00
N ILE A 1124 -20.69 -8.93 34.91
CA ILE A 1124 -20.73 -7.67 35.67
C ILE A 1124 -21.91 -6.80 35.22
N LEU A 1125 -22.19 -6.70 33.92
CA LEU A 1125 -23.37 -5.99 33.41
C LEU A 1125 -24.67 -6.60 33.97
N MET A 1126 -24.79 -7.93 33.98
CA MET A 1126 -25.98 -8.59 34.53
C MET A 1126 -26.16 -8.36 36.04
N LEU A 1127 -25.08 -8.40 36.83
CA LEU A 1127 -25.13 -8.07 38.25
C LEU A 1127 -25.58 -6.63 38.47
N LEU A 1128 -25.09 -5.68 37.66
CA LEU A 1128 -25.49 -4.28 37.73
C LEU A 1128 -26.94 -4.04 37.27
N LEU A 1129 -27.43 -4.80 36.29
CA LEU A 1129 -28.84 -4.75 35.90
C LEU A 1129 -29.74 -5.35 36.99
N LEU A 1130 -29.27 -6.39 37.69
CA LEU A 1130 -30.05 -7.06 38.76
C LEU A 1130 -30.28 -6.14 39.97
N THR A 1131 -29.35 -5.23 40.26
CA THR A 1131 -29.50 -4.26 41.36
C THR A 1131 -30.46 -3.11 41.04
N GLY A 1132 -30.84 -2.90 39.79
CA GLY A 1132 -31.68 -1.78 39.36
C GLY A 1132 -30.99 -0.40 39.40
N VAL A 1133 -29.71 -0.33 39.82
CA VAL A 1133 -28.97 0.94 40.00
C VAL A 1133 -28.68 1.65 38.68
N VAL A 1134 -28.59 0.90 37.57
CA VAL A 1134 -28.18 1.40 36.24
C VAL A 1134 -29.39 1.77 35.36
N GLU A 1135 -30.62 1.64 35.87
CA GLU A 1135 -31.85 1.66 35.06
C GLU A 1135 -32.22 3.04 34.49
N GLU A 1136 -31.81 4.16 35.12
CA GLU A 1136 -32.26 5.53 34.76
C GLU A 1136 -31.21 6.47 34.12
N ARG A 1137 -29.90 6.18 34.10
CA ARG A 1137 -28.87 7.20 33.72
C ARG A 1137 -27.74 6.78 32.76
N MET A 1138 -27.93 5.71 31.98
CA MET A 1138 -26.96 5.29 30.93
C MET A 1138 -26.69 6.34 29.83
N LYS A 1139 -27.52 7.39 29.69
CA LYS A 1139 -27.27 8.53 28.79
C LYS A 1139 -26.21 9.52 29.30
N GLU A 1140 -26.03 9.67 30.62
CA GLU A 1140 -25.05 10.61 31.19
C GLU A 1140 -23.64 10.00 31.27
N ILE A 1141 -23.54 8.67 31.44
CA ILE A 1141 -22.27 7.93 31.41
C ILE A 1141 -21.57 8.05 30.03
N ARG A 1142 -22.33 8.32 28.95
CA ARG A 1142 -21.78 8.62 27.61
C ARG A 1142 -21.13 10.01 27.50
N LYS A 1143 -21.42 10.95 28.40
CA LYS A 1143 -21.00 12.36 28.30
C LYS A 1143 -19.78 12.73 29.13
N LEU A 1144 -19.30 11.86 30.03
CA LEU A 1144 -18.25 12.17 31.00
C LEU A 1144 -16.94 11.40 30.80
N GLY A 1145 -16.66 10.94 29.57
CA GLY A 1145 -15.31 10.60 29.11
C GLY A 1145 -14.44 9.82 30.09
N LEU A 1146 -14.59 8.50 30.14
CA LEU A 1146 -13.48 7.64 30.57
C LEU A 1146 -12.43 7.68 29.45
N SER A 1147 -11.32 8.37 29.68
CA SER A 1147 -10.26 8.59 28.69
C SER A 1147 -9.26 7.43 28.59
N GLU A 1148 -8.65 7.37 27.41
CA GLU A 1148 -7.41 6.71 26.92
C GLU A 1148 -7.33 5.17 26.82
N ASP A 1149 -7.61 4.72 25.58
CA ASP A 1149 -6.75 3.89 24.72
C ASP A 1149 -6.57 2.38 24.89
N TYR A 1150 -7.33 1.64 25.71
CA TYR A 1150 -7.28 0.15 25.62
C TYR A 1150 -8.59 -0.61 25.92
N THR A 1151 -9.74 0.08 26.09
CA THR A 1151 -10.89 -0.45 26.84
C THR A 1151 -12.29 -0.36 26.19
N LYS A 1152 -12.46 -0.02 24.90
CA LYS A 1152 -13.81 0.18 24.35
C LYS A 1152 -14.65 -1.11 24.31
N CYS A 1153 -15.78 -1.08 25.03
CA CYS A 1153 -16.97 -1.89 24.76
C CYS A 1153 -17.65 -1.30 23.50
N PRO A 1154 -18.07 -2.09 22.50
CA PRO A 1154 -18.65 -1.55 21.27
C PRO A 1154 -19.87 -0.66 21.54
N ASP A 1155 -20.03 0.40 20.74
CA ASP A 1155 -21.19 1.28 20.83
C ASP A 1155 -22.48 0.45 20.68
N GLY A 1156 -23.38 0.57 21.66
CA GLY A 1156 -24.64 -0.16 21.69
C GLY A 1156 -24.61 -1.55 22.36
N PHE A 1157 -23.46 -2.10 22.77
CA PHE A 1157 -23.41 -3.44 23.40
C PHE A 1157 -24.34 -3.58 24.61
N THR A 1158 -24.31 -2.62 25.53
CA THR A 1158 -25.19 -2.62 26.71
C THR A 1158 -26.67 -2.46 26.33
N THR A 1159 -26.96 -1.67 25.30
CA THR A 1159 -28.32 -1.48 24.78
C THR A 1159 -28.86 -2.77 24.17
N GLU A 1160 -28.08 -3.44 23.34
CA GLU A 1160 -28.48 -4.67 22.65
C GLU A 1160 -28.63 -5.85 23.61
N ILE A 1161 -27.70 -6.03 24.56
CA ILE A 1161 -27.84 -7.06 25.59
C ILE A 1161 -29.10 -6.82 26.44
N ARG A 1162 -29.38 -5.58 26.83
CA ARG A 1162 -30.60 -5.24 27.57
C ARG A 1162 -31.84 -5.50 26.73
N ARG A 1163 -31.85 -5.07 25.47
CA ARG A 1163 -32.97 -5.27 24.54
C ARG A 1163 -33.27 -6.77 24.41
N HIS A 1164 -32.25 -7.59 24.20
CA HIS A 1164 -32.39 -9.05 24.13
C HIS A 1164 -32.92 -9.66 25.42
N LEU A 1165 -32.37 -9.29 26.58
CA LEU A 1165 -32.87 -9.74 27.88
C LEU A 1165 -34.34 -9.34 28.10
N GLN A 1166 -34.71 -8.12 27.71
CA GLN A 1166 -36.06 -7.60 27.87
C GLN A 1166 -37.06 -8.28 26.94
N GLU A 1167 -36.77 -8.34 25.64
CA GLU A 1167 -37.67 -8.88 24.61
C GLU A 1167 -37.86 -10.39 24.76
N ARG A 1168 -36.78 -11.13 25.07
CA ARG A 1168 -36.81 -12.60 25.08
C ARG A 1168 -37.13 -13.19 26.44
N TYR A 1169 -36.67 -12.56 27.52
CA TYR A 1169 -36.75 -13.13 28.85
C TYR A 1169 -37.52 -12.27 29.86
N GLY A 1170 -37.97 -11.06 29.50
CA GLY A 1170 -38.67 -10.15 30.41
C GLY A 1170 -37.74 -9.41 31.38
N GLY A 1171 -36.47 -9.23 31.01
CA GLY A 1171 -35.44 -8.56 31.79
C GLY A 1171 -34.45 -9.54 32.44
N VAL A 1172 -33.44 -9.03 33.13
CA VAL A 1172 -32.39 -9.86 33.77
C VAL A 1172 -32.97 -10.81 34.83
N ASP A 1173 -33.97 -10.37 35.59
CA ASP A 1173 -34.71 -11.20 36.55
C ASP A 1173 -35.45 -12.36 35.89
N GLY A 1174 -35.99 -12.13 34.70
CA GLY A 1174 -36.70 -13.14 33.94
C GLY A 1174 -35.72 -14.13 33.31
N TYR A 1175 -34.58 -13.65 32.82
CA TYR A 1175 -33.49 -14.49 32.34
C TYR A 1175 -32.91 -15.38 33.45
N LEU A 1176 -32.58 -14.81 34.61
CA LEU A 1176 -31.99 -15.58 35.72
C LEU A 1176 -32.96 -16.62 36.28
N ARG A 1177 -34.27 -16.34 36.28
CA ARG A 1177 -35.29 -17.34 36.59
C ARG A 1177 -35.43 -18.41 35.50
N PHE A 1178 -35.34 -18.01 34.23
CA PHE A 1178 -35.34 -18.93 33.10
C PHE A 1178 -34.17 -19.93 33.15
N VAL A 1179 -32.96 -19.48 33.53
CA VAL A 1179 -31.81 -20.38 33.72
C VAL A 1179 -31.86 -21.18 35.03
N GLY A 1180 -32.85 -20.93 35.90
CA GLY A 1180 -33.12 -21.73 37.09
C GLY A 1180 -32.57 -21.18 38.41
N VAL A 1181 -32.24 -19.89 38.50
CA VAL A 1181 -31.88 -19.22 39.76
C VAL A 1181 -33.16 -18.77 40.49
N GLU A 1182 -33.34 -19.26 41.73
CA GLU A 1182 -34.52 -18.94 42.54
C GLU A 1182 -34.56 -17.46 42.95
N LYS A 1183 -35.76 -16.88 43.04
CA LYS A 1183 -35.94 -15.47 43.43
C LYS A 1183 -35.25 -15.12 44.75
N LYS A 1184 -35.32 -16.01 45.75
CA LYS A 1184 -34.66 -15.81 47.06
C LYS A 1184 -33.14 -15.62 46.92
N LYS A 1185 -32.51 -16.33 45.98
CA LYS A 1185 -31.06 -16.22 45.69
C LYS A 1185 -30.73 -14.87 45.04
N LEU A 1186 -31.59 -14.38 44.14
CA LEU A 1186 -31.43 -13.06 43.52
C LEU A 1186 -31.52 -11.93 44.55
N ASP A 1187 -32.44 -12.04 45.51
CA ASP A 1187 -32.59 -11.06 46.58
C ASP A 1187 -31.34 -11.01 47.49
N VAL A 1188 -30.72 -12.17 47.79
CA VAL A 1188 -29.44 -12.25 48.52
C VAL A 1188 -28.30 -11.54 47.79
N ILE A 1189 -28.20 -11.68 46.46
CA ILE A 1189 -27.19 -10.98 45.65
C ILE A 1189 -27.42 -9.47 45.69
N ARG A 1190 -28.69 -9.02 45.60
CA ARG A 1190 -29.02 -7.59 45.69
C ARG A 1190 -28.64 -7.01 47.05
N GLU A 1191 -28.98 -7.70 48.13
CA GLU A 1191 -28.63 -7.27 49.50
C GLU A 1191 -27.12 -7.18 49.71
N ALA A 1192 -26.33 -8.05 49.08
CA ALA A 1192 -24.87 -7.97 49.15
C ALA A 1192 -24.29 -6.78 48.38
N LEU A 1193 -24.83 -6.47 47.19
CA LEU A 1193 -24.25 -5.47 46.29
C LEU A 1193 -24.76 -4.03 46.52
N VAL A 1194 -26.02 -3.84 46.92
CA VAL A 1194 -26.64 -2.51 47.06
C VAL A 1194 -26.27 -1.88 48.42
N ALA A 1195 -25.91 -0.60 48.41
CA ALA A 1195 -25.50 0.17 49.59
C ALA A 1195 -26.64 0.76 50.41
#